data_AF-A0A5C3PLW8-F1
#
_entry.id   AF-A0A5C3PLW8-F1
#
_cell.length_a   1.000
_cell.length_b   1.000
_cell.length_c   1.000
_cell.angle_alpha   90.00
_cell.angle_beta   90.00
_cell.angle_gamma   90.00
#
_symmetry.space_group_name_H-M   'P 1'
#
loop_
_entity.id
_entity.type
_entity.pdbx_description
1 polymer ?
#
loop_
_entity_poly.entity_id
_entity_poly.type
_entity_poly.pdbx_seq_one_letter_code
_entity_poly.pdbx_strand_id
1 'polypeptide(L)'
;MVDEGFLGRMPRADTKRTGEFNHSITSQNSLSLTIILPVTPASMASLESNLHSLLRPSRALVEVVLMGPRQYHPQIRKALRTMLSRTDDLDLEFSVAQWAEGTEEGAAVITAAQRAMTDWVLLADADGFKGLDATTRDFLLLNSPPRMPVPIGSRGVISNMNGSACLTPSSLPQQASYLVPPLVLPTSLLPDTLDTTYAREPWIALGKHISRLTSGLSGGTVLGSPDSSPAWCLQHRHEQDSPPVTAAITDGSQYVIQGGGSAIDSGSFLLVVNGSDVPHIAFMACNNARQGHRVSVVALLDGDGAAQNGPVLMEGCSSLVAVHRMSSWTQARADGELRQLLPQDLDVLISAVDEDAMSSFLEFYSQVRPAAVAPVDIRIPREDLPYCDWMAAVELSGWKNWHTPRIELSVITDTRPHSLRRLLSSLTSARYFGDALNLRINVERTADEETLQLVGEYEWTHGETFLHHRVVHGGLMTAVVESWYPKDNDSYGLILEDDVELSPLFYAWIKMSLLRYRYGRPEDRTSNLFGISLYQQKNLELRPEGRHLFDARATFTSAGIRHLNTPYLSQIPCSWGALYFPEQWREFHTYLVTRLDSAALPLSEPVVPEVRSNRWTRSWKKYFIELVYLRGYVMLYPNYAEFASLSTNHLEAGSHVKDMPAEAHARKKKLFTVPLMSLPPASSTGETRTGLLELPDARLPGWDDLPVLDLLGTIVDEETLARRGRERRTKLTGCDGVPTHANDVPELLCTN
;
A
#
# COMPACT_ATOMS: atom_id res chain seq x y z
N MET A 1 -51.02 -18.30 35.22
CA MET A 1 -50.75 -17.71 36.54
C MET A 1 -49.98 -16.42 36.26
N VAL A 2 -50.65 -15.26 36.20
CA VAL A 2 -51.00 -14.38 37.36
C VAL A 2 -49.67 -13.94 38.01
N ASP A 3 -49.23 -12.68 38.04
CA ASP A 3 -49.87 -11.36 38.28
C ASP A 3 -48.96 -10.23 37.72
N GLU A 4 -49.50 -9.14 37.14
CA GLU A 4 -49.68 -7.78 37.73
C GLU A 4 -48.41 -7.14 38.34
N GLY A 5 -48.04 -5.88 38.10
CA GLY A 5 -48.66 -4.73 37.43
C GLY A 5 -47.88 -3.45 37.83
N PHE A 6 -47.94 -2.39 37.01
CA PHE A 6 -48.47 -1.05 37.38
C PHE A 6 -48.04 0.06 36.41
N LEU A 7 -49.05 0.84 36.04
CA LEU A 7 -49.07 1.97 35.12
C LEU A 7 -48.41 3.25 35.67
N GLY A 8 -47.84 4.03 34.75
CA GLY A 8 -48.34 5.40 34.52
C GLY A 8 -47.36 6.56 34.67
N ARG A 9 -47.06 7.25 33.55
CA ARG A 9 -47.47 8.65 33.25
C ARG A 9 -46.62 9.28 32.14
N MET A 10 -47.28 9.66 31.05
CA MET A 10 -46.97 10.80 30.17
C MET A 10 -48.22 11.71 30.16
N PRO A 11 -48.26 12.95 29.60
CA PRO A 11 -47.27 13.64 28.77
C PRO A 11 -47.05 15.14 29.13
N ARG A 12 -46.11 15.83 28.46
CA ARG A 12 -46.32 17.20 27.97
C ARG A 12 -45.37 17.56 26.82
N ALA A 13 -45.95 18.22 25.84
CA ALA A 13 -45.39 18.64 24.56
C ALA A 13 -44.80 20.06 24.61
N ASP A 14 -44.29 20.48 23.44
CA ASP A 14 -43.81 21.80 23.00
C ASP A 14 -42.29 22.04 23.16
N THR A 15 -41.53 22.51 22.17
CA THR A 15 -41.85 23.12 20.86
C THR A 15 -40.59 23.09 19.98
N LYS A 16 -40.81 23.01 18.66
CA LYS A 16 -39.81 23.23 17.60
C LYS A 16 -39.15 24.61 17.74
N ARG A 17 -37.82 24.67 17.59
CA ARG A 17 -37.13 25.82 17.00
C ARG A 17 -36.10 25.34 15.99
N THR A 18 -36.42 25.62 14.73
CA THR A 18 -35.59 25.58 13.54
C THR A 18 -34.36 26.47 13.72
N GLY A 19 -33.18 25.91 13.47
CA GLY A 19 -31.94 26.64 13.28
C GLY A 19 -31.25 26.09 12.04
N GLU A 20 -31.53 26.69 10.89
CA GLU A 20 -30.73 26.54 9.68
C GLU A 20 -29.32 27.05 9.99
N PHE A 21 -28.33 26.15 10.02
CA PHE A 21 -26.93 26.53 9.87
C PHE A 21 -26.47 26.07 8.49
N ASN A 22 -26.38 27.03 7.58
CA ASN A 22 -25.66 26.93 6.33
C ASN A 22 -24.21 26.52 6.62
N HIS A 23 -23.89 25.24 6.44
CA HIS A 23 -22.50 24.79 6.29
C HIS A 23 -22.05 25.09 4.86
N SER A 24 -21.47 26.27 4.66
CA SER A 24 -20.51 26.46 3.57
C SER A 24 -19.26 25.66 3.89
N ILE A 25 -19.13 24.53 3.20
CA ILE A 25 -17.94 23.68 3.19
C ILE A 25 -16.81 24.50 2.56
N THR A 26 -15.87 24.96 3.39
CA THR A 26 -14.50 25.25 2.95
C THR A 26 -13.57 24.31 3.70
N SER A 27 -12.87 23.49 2.92
CA SER A 27 -11.87 22.53 3.39
C SER A 27 -10.78 23.26 4.19
N GLN A 28 -10.76 23.10 5.51
CA GLN A 28 -9.57 23.44 6.28
C GLN A 28 -8.60 22.26 6.22
N ASN A 29 -7.54 22.42 5.42
CA ASN A 29 -6.38 21.53 5.39
C ASN A 29 -5.85 21.35 6.83
N SER A 30 -6.01 20.16 7.39
CA SER A 30 -5.37 19.81 8.66
C SER A 30 -3.89 19.51 8.40
N LEU A 31 -3.00 20.39 8.88
CA LEU A 31 -1.55 20.24 8.75
C LEU A 31 -1.03 19.06 9.59
N SER A 32 0.00 18.38 9.11
CA SER A 32 0.75 17.37 9.85
C SER A 32 2.23 17.73 9.99
N LEU A 33 2.83 17.41 11.14
CA LEU A 33 4.19 17.79 11.52
C LEU A 33 4.94 16.63 12.18
N THR A 34 6.13 16.33 11.67
CA THR A 34 7.13 15.46 12.32
C THR A 34 8.25 16.33 12.91
N ILE A 35 8.66 16.06 14.16
CA ILE A 35 9.85 16.67 14.77
C ILE A 35 11.02 15.69 14.65
N ILE A 36 12.13 16.14 14.07
CA ILE A 36 13.42 15.43 14.13
C ILE A 36 14.24 16.03 15.27
N LEU A 37 14.49 15.24 16.32
CA LEU A 37 15.28 15.63 17.49
C LEU A 37 16.62 14.87 17.52
N PRO A 38 17.76 15.53 17.25
CA PRO A 38 19.05 14.90 17.45
C PRO A 38 19.38 14.74 18.94
N VAL A 39 19.91 13.58 19.29
CA VAL A 39 20.31 13.21 20.64
C VAL A 39 21.82 13.00 20.65
N THR A 40 22.53 13.95 21.27
CA THR A 40 23.98 13.98 21.38
C THR A 40 24.41 13.55 22.79
N PRO A 41 25.69 13.21 23.01
CA PRO A 41 26.18 12.91 24.36
C PRO A 41 25.89 14.03 25.37
N ALA A 42 25.90 15.29 24.92
CA ALA A 42 25.61 16.45 25.73
C ALA A 42 24.12 16.60 26.06
N SER A 43 23.21 16.29 25.11
CA SER A 43 21.77 16.45 25.33
C SER A 43 21.11 15.29 26.08
N MET A 44 21.80 14.15 26.22
CA MET A 44 21.29 12.98 26.96
C MET A 44 20.84 13.31 28.38
N ALA A 45 21.57 14.17 29.11
CA ALA A 45 21.25 14.52 30.49
C ALA A 45 19.96 15.37 30.60
N SER A 46 19.61 16.11 29.55
CA SER A 46 18.43 16.96 29.47
C SER A 46 17.30 16.38 28.62
N LEU A 47 17.44 15.14 28.12
CA LEU A 47 16.52 14.56 27.14
C LEU A 47 15.06 14.54 27.61
N GLU A 48 14.81 14.17 28.88
CA GLU A 48 13.45 14.16 29.44
C GLU A 48 12.83 15.57 29.49
N SER A 49 13.61 16.57 29.89
CA SER A 49 13.17 17.97 29.90
C SER A 49 12.92 18.50 28.50
N ASN A 50 13.78 18.14 27.54
CA ASN A 50 13.66 18.55 26.14
C ASN A 50 12.40 17.92 25.52
N LEU A 51 12.18 16.63 25.72
CA LEU A 51 10.97 15.93 25.31
C LEU A 51 9.72 16.56 25.93
N HIS A 52 9.71 16.83 27.24
CA HIS A 52 8.56 17.47 27.87
C HIS A 52 8.25 18.87 27.29
N SER A 53 9.28 19.61 26.89
CA SER A 53 9.11 20.92 26.25
C SER A 53 8.53 20.85 24.83
N LEU A 54 8.76 19.73 24.12
CA LEU A 54 8.26 19.47 22.76
C LEU A 54 6.79 19.03 22.77
N LEU A 55 6.30 18.49 23.89
CA LEU A 55 4.95 17.90 24.04
C LEU A 55 3.88 18.90 24.46
N ARG A 56 4.13 20.21 24.33
CA ARG A 56 3.04 21.20 24.44
C ARG A 56 2.02 20.97 23.31
N PRO A 57 0.73 21.23 23.55
CA PRO A 57 -0.32 20.90 22.60
C PRO A 57 -0.08 21.61 21.26
N SER A 58 0.32 20.83 20.26
CA SER A 58 0.32 21.22 18.86
C SER A 58 -0.76 20.44 18.13
N ARG A 59 -1.50 21.14 17.27
CA ARG A 59 -2.50 20.49 16.43
C ARG A 59 -1.93 19.82 15.19
N ALA A 60 -0.71 20.18 14.81
CA ALA A 60 -0.04 19.60 13.65
C ALA A 60 0.85 18.42 14.04
N LEU A 61 1.41 18.42 15.25
CA LEU A 61 2.39 17.41 15.67
C LEU A 61 1.76 16.01 15.73
N VAL A 62 2.34 15.08 14.97
CA VAL A 62 1.92 13.66 14.90
C VAL A 62 3.05 12.68 15.22
N GLU A 63 4.32 13.06 14.98
CA GLU A 63 5.48 12.20 15.23
C GLU A 63 6.68 12.98 15.81
N VAL A 64 7.43 12.34 16.70
CA VAL A 64 8.76 12.77 17.15
C VAL A 64 9.79 11.66 16.87
N VAL A 65 10.74 11.94 15.98
CA VAL A 65 11.87 11.07 15.65
C VAL A 65 13.08 11.48 16.49
N LEU A 66 13.51 10.61 17.40
CA LEU A 66 14.74 10.78 18.16
C LEU A 66 15.90 10.12 17.41
N MET A 67 16.86 10.92 16.96
CA MET A 67 18.02 10.43 16.22
C MET A 67 19.27 10.43 17.08
N GLY A 68 19.96 9.30 17.17
CA GLY A 68 21.25 9.23 17.87
C GLY A 68 22.10 8.05 17.42
N PRO A 69 23.41 8.08 17.70
CA PRO A 69 24.28 6.93 17.50
C PRO A 69 23.72 5.69 18.20
N ARG A 70 23.88 4.51 17.59
CA ARG A 70 23.28 3.24 18.05
C ARG A 70 23.59 2.94 19.52
N GLN A 71 24.77 3.35 20.00
CA GLN A 71 25.21 3.17 21.39
C GLN A 71 24.35 3.90 22.44
N TYR A 72 23.55 4.89 22.04
CA TYR A 72 22.67 5.66 22.93
C TYR A 72 21.20 5.24 22.85
N HIS A 73 20.83 4.36 21.90
CA HIS A 73 19.45 3.89 21.74
C HIS A 73 18.86 3.25 23.02
N PRO A 74 19.60 2.46 23.82
CA PRO A 74 19.07 1.94 25.09
C PRO A 74 18.66 3.04 26.07
N GLN A 75 19.47 4.09 26.20
CA GLN A 75 19.22 5.22 27.09
C GLN A 75 18.06 6.08 26.58
N ILE A 76 17.99 6.31 25.26
CA ILE A 76 16.86 6.99 24.61
C ILE A 76 15.56 6.23 24.87
N ARG A 77 15.53 4.91 24.64
CA ARG A 77 14.35 4.06 24.91
C ARG A 77 13.97 4.07 26.39
N LYS A 78 14.95 4.12 27.29
CA LYS A 78 14.69 4.25 28.74
C LYS A 78 13.99 5.57 29.06
N ALA A 79 14.50 6.69 28.56
CA ALA A 79 13.89 8.01 28.77
C ALA A 79 12.46 8.09 28.20
N LEU A 80 12.23 7.54 27.00
CA LEU A 80 10.91 7.46 26.39
C LEU A 80 9.93 6.62 27.23
N ARG A 81 10.35 5.45 27.72
CA ARG A 81 9.51 4.62 28.60
C ARG A 81 9.15 5.33 29.90
N THR A 82 10.11 6.01 30.53
CA THR A 82 9.87 6.79 31.75
C THR A 82 8.88 7.93 31.50
N MET A 83 9.01 8.64 30.37
CA MET A 83 8.10 9.71 29.99
C MET A 83 6.70 9.19 29.66
N LEU A 84 6.59 8.16 28.82
CA LEU A 84 5.30 7.56 28.41
C LEU A 84 4.56 6.91 29.58
N SER A 85 5.27 6.37 30.57
CA SER A 85 4.65 5.83 31.79
C SER A 85 3.97 6.88 32.68
N ARG A 86 4.24 8.18 32.42
CA ARG A 86 3.65 9.31 33.15
C ARG A 86 2.57 10.03 32.34
N THR A 87 2.25 9.56 31.14
CA THR A 87 1.32 10.25 30.24
C THR A 87 0.46 9.23 29.50
N ASP A 88 -0.76 9.02 29.98
CA ASP A 88 -1.69 8.01 29.45
C ASP A 88 -2.42 8.45 28.17
N ASP A 89 -2.22 9.68 27.68
CA ASP A 89 -3.16 10.34 26.74
C ASP A 89 -2.46 11.19 25.64
N LEU A 90 -1.30 10.75 25.14
CA LEU A 90 -0.65 11.39 23.99
C LEU A 90 -0.92 10.58 22.70
N ASP A 91 -1.74 11.12 21.81
CA ASP A 91 -1.88 10.68 20.41
C ASP A 91 -0.65 11.12 19.58
N LEU A 92 0.54 10.75 20.03
CA LEU A 92 1.82 11.11 19.43
C LEU A 92 2.71 9.89 19.23
N GLU A 93 3.23 9.71 18.01
CA GLU A 93 4.16 8.63 17.70
C GLU A 93 5.60 9.03 18.05
N PHE A 94 6.36 8.11 18.64
CA PHE A 94 7.79 8.28 18.89
C PHE A 94 8.57 7.21 18.14
N SER A 95 9.55 7.61 17.35
CA SER A 95 10.46 6.70 16.66
C SER A 95 11.91 6.99 17.05
N VAL A 96 12.76 5.96 17.01
CA VAL A 96 14.20 6.10 17.27
C VAL A 96 14.95 5.77 15.98
N ALA A 97 15.64 6.76 15.43
CA ALA A 97 16.41 6.63 14.19
C ALA A 97 17.91 6.50 14.48
N GLN A 98 18.62 5.74 13.64
CA GLN A 98 20.07 5.60 13.72
C GLN A 98 20.75 6.78 13.04
N TRP A 99 21.68 7.41 13.76
CA TRP A 99 22.70 8.31 13.20
C TRP A 99 23.86 7.44 12.67
N ALA A 100 24.15 7.51 11.37
CA ALA A 100 25.25 6.78 10.76
C ALA A 100 26.63 7.26 11.26
N GLU A 101 27.55 6.33 11.50
CA GLU A 101 28.89 6.67 11.99
C GLU A 101 29.66 7.53 10.97
N GLY A 102 30.27 8.62 11.42
CA GLY A 102 31.02 9.55 10.56
C GLY A 102 30.17 10.63 9.87
N THR A 103 28.84 10.60 9.99
CA THR A 103 27.98 11.69 9.50
C THR A 103 27.92 12.82 10.54
N GLU A 104 27.98 14.08 10.11
CA GLU A 104 27.75 15.22 11.01
C GLU A 104 26.26 15.38 11.37
N GLU A 105 25.97 16.04 12.51
CA GLU A 105 24.60 16.18 13.06
C GLU A 105 23.61 16.76 12.03
N GLY A 106 23.98 17.85 11.35
CA GLY A 106 23.09 18.51 10.41
C GLY A 106 22.75 17.66 9.19
N ALA A 107 23.73 16.92 8.65
CA ALA A 107 23.49 16.00 7.55
C ALA A 107 22.56 14.85 8.00
N ALA A 108 22.80 14.29 9.19
CA ALA A 108 21.97 13.22 9.75
C ALA A 108 20.52 13.68 9.98
N VAL A 109 20.33 14.90 10.51
CA VAL A 109 19.01 15.50 10.72
C VAL A 109 18.27 15.71 9.40
N ILE A 110 18.94 16.22 8.36
CA ILE A 110 18.34 16.37 7.03
C ILE A 110 17.98 15.00 6.42
N THR A 111 18.85 13.99 6.55
CA THR A 111 18.56 12.62 6.10
C THR A 111 17.37 12.01 6.83
N ALA A 112 17.22 12.27 8.13
CA ALA A 112 16.05 11.84 8.88
C ALA A 112 14.78 12.53 8.36
N ALA A 113 14.88 13.84 8.08
CA ALA A 113 13.77 14.65 7.60
C ALA A 113 13.26 14.17 6.23
N GLN A 114 14.13 13.69 5.35
CA GLN A 114 13.75 13.08 4.05
C GLN A 114 12.83 11.85 4.21
N ARG A 115 12.74 11.27 5.42
CA ARG A 115 11.89 10.11 5.72
C ARG A 115 10.58 10.49 6.40
N ALA A 116 10.34 11.77 6.67
CA ALA A 116 9.11 12.24 7.28
C ALA A 116 7.94 12.08 6.31
N MET A 117 6.83 11.51 6.78
CA MET A 117 5.61 11.29 5.98
C MET A 117 4.56 12.40 6.17
N THR A 118 4.95 13.48 6.84
CA THR A 118 4.10 14.62 7.19
C THR A 118 4.27 15.78 6.22
N ASP A 119 3.28 16.67 6.16
CA ASP A 119 3.28 17.84 5.28
C ASP A 119 4.44 18.80 5.62
N TRP A 120 4.78 18.88 6.91
CA TRP A 120 5.86 19.70 7.45
C TRP A 120 6.79 18.87 8.31
N VAL A 121 8.05 19.30 8.38
CA VAL A 121 9.05 18.75 9.28
C VAL A 121 9.69 19.88 10.08
N LEU A 122 9.88 19.66 11.38
CA LEU A 122 10.65 20.52 12.26
C LEU A 122 12.01 19.86 12.50
N LEU A 123 13.07 20.58 12.15
CA LEU A 123 14.45 20.21 12.42
C LEU A 123 14.84 20.89 13.73
N ALA A 124 14.90 20.12 14.82
CA ALA A 124 15.33 20.62 16.12
C ALA A 124 16.85 20.58 16.24
N ASP A 125 17.40 21.39 17.14
CA ASP A 125 18.77 21.20 17.64
C ASP A 125 18.77 20.25 18.85
N ALA A 126 19.96 19.84 19.31
CA ALA A 126 20.10 18.94 20.45
C ALA A 126 19.52 19.53 21.77
N ASP A 127 19.36 20.86 21.85
CA ASP A 127 18.76 21.58 22.97
C ASP A 127 17.21 21.67 22.87
N GLY A 128 16.62 21.22 21.75
CA GLY A 128 15.17 21.22 21.52
C GLY A 128 14.59 22.64 21.48
N PHE A 129 13.73 22.96 22.46
CA PHE A 129 13.13 24.30 22.61
C PHE A 129 13.68 25.09 23.80
N LYS A 130 14.81 24.66 24.35
CA LYS A 130 15.46 25.36 25.46
C LYS A 130 15.87 26.77 25.02
N GLY A 131 15.47 27.78 25.79
CA GLY A 131 15.77 29.19 25.48
C GLY A 131 14.84 29.85 24.44
N LEU A 132 13.87 29.14 23.87
CA LEU A 132 12.85 29.75 23.00
C LEU A 132 11.66 30.28 23.82
N ASP A 133 11.19 31.48 23.50
CA ASP A 133 9.94 32.03 24.03
C ASP A 133 8.69 31.31 23.49
N ALA A 134 7.51 31.63 24.04
CA ALA A 134 6.25 30.98 23.64
C ALA A 134 5.87 31.27 22.18
N THR A 135 6.07 32.50 21.70
CA THR A 135 5.70 32.94 20.35
C THR A 135 6.51 32.20 19.28
N THR A 136 7.82 32.07 19.50
CA THR A 136 8.73 31.34 18.62
C THR A 136 8.35 29.86 18.55
N ARG A 137 7.99 29.26 19.69
CA ARG A 137 7.52 27.87 19.74
C ARG A 137 6.20 27.68 18.98
N ASP A 138 5.26 28.63 19.10
CA ASP A 138 3.97 28.53 18.41
C ASP A 138 4.11 28.54 16.88
N PHE A 139 5.06 29.32 16.34
CA PHE A 139 5.38 29.29 14.92
C PHE A 139 6.06 27.98 14.49
N LEU A 140 7.04 27.50 15.27
CA LEU A 140 7.74 26.25 14.97
C LEU A 140 6.80 25.03 15.04
N LEU A 141 5.88 25.01 15.99
CA LEU A 141 4.89 23.94 16.16
C LEU A 141 3.65 24.08 15.26
N LEU A 142 3.64 25.05 14.34
CA LEU A 142 2.54 25.34 13.42
C LEU A 142 1.18 25.58 14.10
N ASN A 143 1.20 26.10 15.33
CA ASN A 143 -0.01 26.53 16.03
C ASN A 143 -0.62 27.79 15.38
N SER A 144 0.20 28.55 14.66
CA SER A 144 -0.20 29.69 13.82
C SER A 144 0.44 29.53 12.43
N PRO A 145 -0.12 28.69 11.55
CA PRO A 145 0.54 28.31 10.31
C PRO A 145 0.68 29.51 9.36
N PRO A 146 1.80 29.58 8.62
CA PRO A 146 2.04 30.68 7.70
C PRO A 146 1.08 30.63 6.50
N ARG A 147 0.72 31.80 5.97
CA ARG A 147 -0.12 31.91 4.76
C ARG A 147 0.55 31.33 3.51
N MET A 148 1.88 31.26 3.51
CA MET A 148 2.69 30.67 2.45
C MET A 148 3.51 29.52 3.03
N PRO A 149 3.65 28.39 2.32
CA PRO A 149 4.45 27.24 2.76
C PRO A 149 5.93 27.55 2.57
N VAL A 150 6.47 28.43 3.42
CA VAL A 150 7.89 28.82 3.40
C VAL A 150 8.60 28.30 4.65
N PRO A 151 9.91 28.01 4.58
CA PRO A 151 10.69 27.67 5.76
C PRO A 151 10.72 28.81 6.78
N ILE A 152 10.51 28.48 8.04
CA ILE A 152 10.49 29.43 9.16
C ILE A 152 11.44 28.95 10.24
N GLY A 153 12.26 29.86 10.76
CA GLY A 153 13.17 29.54 11.85
C GLY A 153 13.33 30.71 12.81
N SER A 154 13.90 30.40 13.97
CA SER A 154 14.28 31.41 14.97
C SER A 154 15.68 31.97 14.74
N ARG A 155 16.48 31.34 13.86
CA ARG A 155 17.88 31.66 13.60
C ARG A 155 18.13 31.61 12.09
N GLY A 156 18.79 32.63 11.55
CA GLY A 156 19.10 32.69 10.12
C GLY A 156 20.25 33.62 9.82
N VAL A 157 20.85 33.44 8.64
CA VAL A 157 22.02 34.18 8.19
C VAL A 157 21.73 34.80 6.83
N ILE A 158 22.13 36.04 6.63
CA ILE A 158 22.15 36.71 5.32
C ILE A 158 23.58 36.71 4.78
N SER A 159 23.77 36.23 3.56
CA SER A 159 25.07 36.15 2.88
C SER A 159 25.10 37.12 1.71
N ASN A 160 25.99 38.10 1.77
CA ASN A 160 26.21 39.09 0.71
C ASN A 160 27.65 38.99 0.17
N MET A 161 27.97 39.71 -0.91
CA MET A 161 29.32 39.75 -1.48
C MET A 161 30.42 40.20 -0.49
N ASN A 162 30.04 40.85 0.62
CA ASN A 162 30.95 41.35 1.65
C ASN A 162 31.06 40.44 2.90
N GLY A 163 30.43 39.27 2.89
CA GLY A 163 30.43 38.32 4.01
C GLY A 163 29.04 37.90 4.48
N SER A 164 28.99 37.04 5.49
CA SER A 164 27.76 36.55 6.13
C SER A 164 27.49 37.29 7.45
N ALA A 165 26.23 37.66 7.68
CA ALA A 165 25.77 38.29 8.92
C ALA A 165 24.58 37.51 9.50
N CYS A 166 24.63 37.25 10.81
CA CYS A 166 23.50 36.62 11.51
C CYS A 166 22.36 37.62 11.67
N LEU A 167 21.14 37.14 11.49
CA LEU A 167 19.94 37.92 11.73
C LEU A 167 19.53 37.77 13.19
N THR A 168 19.34 38.89 13.88
CA THR A 168 18.67 38.92 15.17
C THR A 168 17.16 38.88 14.94
N PRO A 169 16.41 37.99 15.59
CA PRO A 169 14.95 37.97 15.48
C PRO A 169 14.34 39.34 15.75
N SER A 170 13.33 39.71 14.96
CA SER A 170 12.62 40.97 15.11
C SER A 170 11.12 40.73 15.04
N SER A 171 10.33 41.70 15.49
CA SER A 171 8.87 41.64 15.38
C SER A 171 8.37 41.58 13.93
N LEU A 172 9.22 41.94 12.96
CA LEU A 172 8.94 41.81 11.53
C LEU A 172 9.68 40.60 10.92
N PRO A 173 9.04 39.86 9.99
CA PRO A 173 9.68 38.77 9.25
C PRO A 173 10.91 39.25 8.49
N GLN A 174 12.05 38.58 8.68
CA GLN A 174 13.31 38.88 7.96
C GLN A 174 13.68 37.72 7.03
N GLN A 175 14.06 38.03 5.78
CA GLN A 175 14.52 37.01 4.83
C GLN A 175 15.96 36.61 5.13
N ALA A 176 16.22 35.31 5.18
CA ALA A 176 17.55 34.73 5.37
C ALA A 176 18.02 34.02 4.10
N SER A 177 19.33 34.04 3.84
CA SER A 177 19.94 33.19 2.82
C SER A 177 19.83 31.71 3.20
N TYR A 178 19.91 31.40 4.49
CA TYR A 178 19.62 30.08 5.05
C TYR A 178 19.23 30.17 6.54
N LEU A 179 18.47 29.18 7.01
CA LEU A 179 18.07 29.02 8.41
C LEU A 179 18.96 27.99 9.12
N VAL A 180 19.04 28.08 10.44
CA VAL A 180 19.72 27.09 11.30
C VAL A 180 18.70 26.58 12.33
N PRO A 181 18.73 25.29 12.73
CA PRO A 181 17.81 24.77 13.72
C PRO A 181 17.76 25.60 15.03
N PRO A 182 16.59 25.69 15.67
CA PRO A 182 15.34 25.03 15.29
C PRO A 182 14.61 25.78 14.17
N LEU A 183 14.20 25.03 13.14
CA LEU A 183 13.45 25.53 11.99
C LEU A 183 12.39 24.52 11.54
N VAL A 184 11.32 25.00 10.92
CA VAL A 184 10.23 24.21 10.37
C VAL A 184 10.06 24.52 8.89
N LEU A 185 9.86 23.51 8.05
CA LEU A 185 9.70 23.65 6.61
C LEU A 185 8.73 22.61 6.03
N PRO A 186 8.08 22.90 4.88
CA PRO A 186 7.35 21.88 4.14
C PRO A 186 8.29 20.77 3.69
N THR A 187 7.85 19.52 3.81
CA THR A 187 8.63 18.35 3.43
C THR A 187 8.97 18.35 1.93
N SER A 188 8.12 18.96 1.10
CA SER A 188 8.33 19.14 -0.35
C SER A 188 9.50 20.06 -0.72
N LEU A 189 10.09 20.78 0.24
CA LEU A 189 11.26 21.63 0.03
C LEU A 189 12.58 20.94 0.42
N LEU A 190 12.52 19.68 0.85
CA LEU A 190 13.72 18.88 1.09
C LEU A 190 14.31 18.36 -0.22
N PRO A 191 15.64 18.24 -0.31
CA PRO A 191 16.29 17.65 -1.47
C PRO A 191 16.01 16.14 -1.57
N ASP A 192 15.91 15.60 -2.78
CA ASP A 192 15.77 14.15 -3.00
C ASP A 192 17.08 13.38 -2.75
N THR A 193 18.22 14.03 -3.03
CA THR A 193 19.56 13.46 -2.88
C THR A 193 20.50 14.45 -2.20
N LEU A 194 21.38 13.94 -1.33
CA LEU A 194 22.38 14.75 -0.63
C LEU A 194 23.73 14.59 -1.32
N ASP A 195 24.27 15.68 -1.83
CA ASP A 195 25.63 15.72 -2.36
C ASP A 195 26.68 15.94 -1.24
N THR A 196 27.95 15.97 -1.63
CA THR A 196 29.07 16.17 -0.69
C THR A 196 29.04 17.52 0.05
N THR A 197 28.27 18.51 -0.42
CA THR A 197 28.17 19.82 0.25
C THR A 197 27.36 19.74 1.54
N TYR A 198 26.38 18.83 1.62
CA TYR A 198 25.59 18.60 2.82
C TYR A 198 26.41 18.03 3.98
N ALA A 199 27.51 17.33 3.68
CA ALA A 199 28.40 16.80 4.70
C ALA A 199 29.28 17.88 5.35
N ARG A 200 29.50 19.02 4.68
CA ARG A 200 30.36 20.11 5.18
C ARG A 200 29.56 21.31 5.70
N GLU A 201 28.49 21.66 4.98
CA GLU A 201 27.71 22.86 5.25
C GLU A 201 26.19 22.59 5.07
N PRO A 202 25.60 21.69 5.87
CA PRO A 202 24.24 21.16 5.66
C PRO A 202 23.18 22.26 5.53
N TRP A 203 23.24 23.29 6.39
CA TRP A 203 22.26 24.37 6.41
C TRP A 203 22.41 25.35 5.23
N ILE A 204 23.65 25.60 4.79
CA ILE A 204 23.94 26.44 3.62
C ILE A 204 23.47 25.73 2.35
N ALA A 205 23.77 24.43 2.23
CA ALA A 205 23.32 23.60 1.13
C ALA A 205 21.79 23.55 1.04
N LEU A 206 21.11 23.34 2.17
CA LEU A 206 19.65 23.35 2.26
C LEU A 206 19.06 24.72 1.85
N GLY A 207 19.60 25.83 2.35
CA GLY A 207 19.12 27.17 1.97
C GLY A 207 19.30 27.48 0.47
N LYS A 208 20.44 27.09 -0.12
CA LYS A 208 20.68 27.22 -1.57
C LYS A 208 19.72 26.38 -2.39
N HIS A 209 19.42 25.16 -1.95
CA HIS A 209 18.46 24.28 -2.60
C HIS A 209 17.06 24.90 -2.62
N ILE A 210 16.59 25.39 -1.48
CA ILE A 210 15.29 26.05 -1.32
C ILE A 210 15.17 27.31 -2.19
N SER A 211 16.21 28.15 -2.19
CA SER A 211 16.26 29.37 -3.02
C SER A 211 16.09 29.05 -4.52
N ARG A 212 16.72 27.97 -5.01
CA ARG A 212 16.57 27.53 -6.41
C ARG A 212 15.15 27.02 -6.70
N LEU A 213 14.59 26.20 -5.82
CA LEU A 213 13.24 25.64 -6.00
C LEU A 213 12.15 26.74 -6.02
N THR A 214 12.29 27.74 -5.16
CA THR A 214 11.30 28.80 -4.99
C THR A 214 11.47 29.96 -5.99
N SER A 215 12.46 29.90 -6.89
CA SER A 215 12.85 31.00 -7.78
C SER A 215 13.10 32.33 -7.04
N GLY A 216 13.46 32.27 -5.75
CA GLY A 216 13.63 33.40 -4.85
C GLY A 216 15.07 33.58 -4.36
N LEU A 217 15.38 34.72 -3.74
CA LEU A 217 16.70 35.02 -3.17
C LEU A 217 16.88 34.57 -1.71
N SER A 218 15.91 33.86 -1.13
CA SER A 218 15.93 33.46 0.28
C SER A 218 15.79 31.95 0.48
N GLY A 219 16.48 31.43 1.50
CA GLY A 219 16.38 30.04 1.97
C GLY A 219 15.42 29.87 3.14
N GLY A 220 14.75 30.96 3.58
CA GLY A 220 13.75 30.93 4.64
C GLY A 220 13.54 32.28 5.32
N THR A 221 12.63 32.32 6.28
CA THR A 221 12.25 33.52 7.03
C THR A 221 12.54 33.37 8.52
N VAL A 222 13.17 34.38 9.11
CA VAL A 222 13.42 34.46 10.56
C VAL A 222 12.23 35.16 11.25
N LEU A 223 11.66 34.49 12.24
CA LEU A 223 10.57 34.97 13.11
C LEU A 223 10.90 34.68 14.58
N GLY A 224 10.55 35.58 15.50
CA GLY A 224 10.71 35.36 16.95
C GLY A 224 10.80 36.66 17.77
N SER A 225 10.99 36.54 19.08
CA SER A 225 11.13 37.71 19.98
C SER A 225 12.52 38.36 19.88
N PRO A 226 12.61 39.71 19.93
CA PRO A 226 13.87 40.45 19.94
C PRO A 226 14.78 40.19 21.15
N ASP A 227 14.29 39.49 22.19
CA ASP A 227 15.06 39.21 23.42
C ASP A 227 16.04 38.01 23.31
N SER A 228 16.18 37.41 22.13
CA SER A 228 17.06 36.26 21.93
C SER A 228 18.53 36.68 21.77
N SER A 229 19.38 36.17 22.67
CA SER A 229 20.83 36.45 22.66
C SER A 229 21.50 35.96 21.35
N PRO A 230 22.37 36.75 20.71
CA PRO A 230 23.11 36.36 19.50
C PRO A 230 24.27 35.37 19.79
N ALA A 231 24.32 34.74 20.97
CA ALA A 231 25.37 33.81 21.36
C ALA A 231 25.56 32.63 20.37
N TRP A 232 24.49 32.18 19.71
CA TRP A 232 24.54 31.12 18.69
C TRP A 232 25.35 31.52 17.44
N CYS A 233 25.49 32.82 17.17
CA CYS A 233 26.16 33.37 15.99
C CYS A 233 27.70 33.24 16.07
N LEU A 234 28.27 33.13 17.27
CA LEU A 234 29.73 33.06 17.47
C LEU A 234 30.32 31.72 17.03
N GLN A 235 29.52 30.65 16.95
CA GLN A 235 29.97 29.31 16.58
C GLN A 235 30.04 29.06 15.06
N HIS A 236 29.51 29.98 14.23
CA HIS A 236 29.27 29.73 12.79
C HIS A 236 30.07 30.67 11.84
N ARG A 237 31.12 31.35 12.31
CA ARG A 237 32.07 32.08 11.43
C ARG A 237 33.15 31.12 10.93
N HIS A 238 33.14 30.77 9.64
CA HIS A 238 34.24 30.04 9.01
C HIS A 238 35.23 30.99 8.31
N GLU A 239 36.50 30.87 8.70
CA GLU A 239 37.67 31.46 8.04
C GLU A 239 37.90 30.80 6.67
N GLN A 240 38.20 31.61 5.66
CA GLN A 240 38.58 31.18 4.32
C GLN A 240 40.05 30.75 4.28
N ASP A 241 40.32 29.56 3.76
CA ASP A 241 41.54 29.32 2.97
C ASP A 241 41.28 28.18 1.95
N SER A 242 41.56 28.48 0.68
CA SER A 242 41.59 27.52 -0.44
C SER A 242 43.06 27.25 -0.80
N PRO A 243 43.46 26.08 -1.35
CA PRO A 243 43.42 25.86 -2.82
C PRO A 243 43.39 24.34 -3.22
N PRO A 244 43.69 23.92 -4.48
CA PRO A 244 43.05 24.22 -5.76
C PRO A 244 42.48 22.96 -6.47
N VAL A 245 41.68 23.22 -7.51
CA VAL A 245 41.02 22.27 -8.42
C VAL A 245 42.03 21.50 -9.29
N THR A 246 41.77 20.21 -9.55
CA THR A 246 42.30 19.51 -10.75
C THR A 246 41.29 18.50 -11.32
N ALA A 247 40.95 18.77 -12.59
CA ALA A 247 40.67 17.89 -13.73
C ALA A 247 39.70 16.70 -13.64
N ALA A 248 38.71 16.77 -14.53
CA ALA A 248 37.81 15.72 -14.98
C ALA A 248 38.52 14.59 -15.75
N ILE A 249 37.98 13.37 -15.67
CA ILE A 249 38.10 12.33 -16.69
C ILE A 249 36.74 11.70 -16.92
N THR A 250 36.33 11.70 -18.19
CA THR A 250 35.23 10.99 -18.82
C THR A 250 35.61 9.55 -19.15
N ASP A 251 34.73 8.59 -18.86
CA ASP A 251 34.51 7.37 -19.66
C ASP A 251 33.19 6.74 -19.15
N GLY A 252 32.23 6.29 -19.96
CA GLY A 252 32.34 5.79 -21.31
C GLY A 252 32.31 4.27 -21.35
N SER A 253 31.29 3.62 -20.76
CA SER A 253 31.13 2.16 -20.90
C SER A 253 29.67 1.76 -21.10
N GLN A 254 29.37 1.42 -22.35
CA GLN A 254 28.18 0.74 -22.82
C GLN A 254 28.07 -0.65 -22.17
N TYR A 255 26.92 -0.93 -21.54
CA TYR A 255 26.58 -2.29 -21.14
C TYR A 255 25.83 -2.99 -22.28
N VAL A 256 26.49 -3.99 -22.84
CA VAL A 256 25.91 -4.99 -23.76
C VAL A 256 25.01 -5.91 -22.94
N ILE A 257 23.71 -5.90 -23.21
CA ILE A 257 22.76 -6.88 -22.68
C ILE A 257 22.91 -8.16 -23.52
N GLN A 258 23.57 -9.18 -22.98
CA GLN A 258 23.45 -10.55 -23.47
C GLN A 258 22.25 -11.20 -22.80
N GLY A 259 21.13 -11.28 -23.53
CA GLY A 259 19.97 -12.09 -23.14
C GLY A 259 20.27 -13.57 -23.36
N GLY A 260 20.37 -14.33 -22.28
CA GLY A 260 20.24 -15.78 -22.31
C GLY A 260 18.75 -16.14 -22.42
N GLY A 261 18.30 -16.44 -23.65
CA GLY A 261 16.94 -16.89 -23.90
C GLY A 261 16.74 -18.32 -23.41
N SER A 262 15.94 -18.47 -22.34
CA SER A 262 15.14 -19.67 -22.13
C SER A 262 14.15 -19.79 -23.30
N ALA A 263 13.91 -21.00 -23.80
CA ALA A 263 13.00 -21.25 -24.91
C ALA A 263 11.62 -20.64 -24.62
N ILE A 264 11.23 -19.64 -25.41
CA ILE A 264 9.97 -18.92 -25.24
C ILE A 264 8.83 -19.86 -25.64
N ASP A 265 7.99 -20.22 -24.69
CA ASP A 265 6.78 -20.99 -24.93
C ASP A 265 5.82 -20.13 -25.79
N SER A 266 5.64 -20.48 -27.06
CA SER A 266 4.87 -19.68 -28.02
C SER A 266 3.43 -20.17 -28.11
N GLY A 267 2.45 -19.30 -27.78
CA GLY A 267 1.02 -19.57 -27.93
C GLY A 267 0.38 -18.92 -29.16
N SER A 268 -0.89 -19.24 -29.38
CA SER A 268 -1.74 -18.72 -30.45
C SER A 268 -3.01 -18.06 -29.89
N PHE A 269 -3.23 -16.80 -30.25
CA PHE A 269 -4.28 -15.94 -29.73
C PHE A 269 -5.17 -15.44 -30.86
N LEU A 270 -6.48 -15.44 -30.61
CA LEU A 270 -7.48 -14.80 -31.45
C LEU A 270 -8.26 -13.79 -30.60
N LEU A 271 -8.30 -12.54 -31.04
CA LEU A 271 -9.07 -11.49 -30.39
C LEU A 271 -10.23 -11.10 -31.30
N VAL A 272 -11.45 -11.04 -30.76
CA VAL A 272 -12.65 -10.63 -31.49
C VAL A 272 -13.28 -9.42 -30.80
N VAL A 273 -13.31 -8.30 -31.49
CA VAL A 273 -13.88 -7.05 -30.98
C VAL A 273 -14.61 -6.28 -32.08
N ASN A 274 -15.42 -5.29 -31.72
CA ASN A 274 -15.92 -4.34 -32.71
C ASN A 274 -14.76 -3.47 -33.23
N GLY A 275 -14.87 -2.99 -34.47
CA GLY A 275 -13.84 -2.16 -35.09
C GLY A 275 -13.54 -0.89 -34.32
N SER A 276 -14.54 -0.33 -33.63
CA SER A 276 -14.41 0.82 -32.74
C SER A 276 -13.59 0.54 -31.47
N ASP A 277 -13.48 -0.73 -31.07
CA ASP A 277 -12.84 -1.14 -29.81
C ASP A 277 -11.38 -1.63 -30.00
N VAL A 278 -10.91 -1.77 -31.25
CA VAL A 278 -9.54 -2.23 -31.57
C VAL A 278 -8.44 -1.41 -30.87
N PRO A 279 -8.53 -0.07 -30.75
CA PRO A 279 -7.51 0.70 -30.03
C PRO A 279 -7.33 0.27 -28.56
N HIS A 280 -8.40 -0.16 -27.88
CA HIS A 280 -8.35 -0.55 -26.47
C HIS A 280 -7.62 -1.87 -26.23
N ILE A 281 -7.65 -2.80 -27.19
CA ILE A 281 -6.95 -4.09 -27.09
C ILE A 281 -5.53 -4.05 -27.65
N ALA A 282 -5.14 -2.94 -28.28
CA ALA A 282 -3.89 -2.85 -29.03
C ALA A 282 -2.67 -3.12 -28.17
N PHE A 283 -2.62 -2.55 -26.95
CA PHE A 283 -1.50 -2.76 -26.06
C PHE A 283 -1.31 -4.24 -25.69
N MET A 284 -2.39 -4.92 -25.30
CA MET A 284 -2.38 -6.35 -24.97
C MET A 284 -1.97 -7.20 -26.17
N ALA A 285 -2.56 -6.98 -27.34
CA ALA A 285 -2.26 -7.75 -28.55
C ALA A 285 -0.80 -7.57 -29.00
N CYS A 286 -0.34 -6.32 -29.04
CA CYS A 286 1.04 -6.00 -29.41
C CYS A 286 2.05 -6.61 -28.43
N ASN A 287 1.75 -6.59 -27.13
CA ASN A 287 2.67 -7.14 -26.14
C ASN A 287 2.79 -8.66 -26.26
N ASN A 288 1.66 -9.37 -26.38
CA ASN A 288 1.66 -10.82 -26.63
C ASN A 288 2.43 -11.19 -27.91
N ALA A 289 2.25 -10.43 -29.00
CA ALA A 289 2.99 -10.66 -30.24
C ALA A 289 4.51 -10.42 -30.08
N ARG A 290 4.92 -9.38 -29.35
CA ARG A 290 6.33 -9.11 -29.04
C ARG A 290 6.97 -10.16 -28.14
N GLN A 291 6.17 -10.85 -27.33
CA GLN A 291 6.59 -12.02 -26.55
C GLN A 291 6.70 -13.29 -27.41
N GLY A 292 6.54 -13.20 -28.74
CA GLY A 292 6.71 -14.31 -29.66
C GLY A 292 5.46 -15.16 -29.88
N HIS A 293 4.30 -14.75 -29.36
CA HIS A 293 3.03 -15.43 -29.61
C HIS A 293 2.45 -15.06 -30.98
N ARG A 294 1.70 -15.96 -31.60
CA ARG A 294 0.92 -15.67 -32.81
C ARG A 294 -0.39 -14.98 -32.39
N VAL A 295 -0.63 -13.78 -32.87
CA VAL A 295 -1.82 -12.98 -32.50
C VAL A 295 -2.57 -12.55 -33.75
N SER A 296 -3.84 -12.93 -33.83
CA SER A 296 -4.78 -12.50 -34.88
C SER A 296 -5.94 -11.73 -34.26
N VAL A 297 -6.40 -10.68 -34.93
CA VAL A 297 -7.53 -9.85 -34.48
C VAL A 297 -8.61 -9.84 -35.55
N VAL A 298 -9.86 -10.06 -35.15
CA VAL A 298 -11.05 -9.89 -35.98
C VAL A 298 -11.81 -8.67 -35.47
N ALA A 299 -11.97 -7.68 -36.35
CA ALA A 299 -12.69 -6.44 -36.12
C ALA A 299 -14.05 -6.47 -36.82
N LEU A 300 -15.13 -6.58 -36.05
CA LEU A 300 -16.50 -6.56 -36.56
C LEU A 300 -16.93 -5.12 -36.91
N LEU A 301 -17.50 -4.91 -38.09
CA LEU A 301 -17.98 -3.61 -38.51
C LEU A 301 -19.39 -3.39 -37.93
N ASP A 302 -19.58 -2.28 -37.22
CA ASP A 302 -20.89 -1.90 -36.68
C ASP A 302 -21.88 -1.67 -37.83
N GLY A 303 -23.02 -2.38 -37.78
CA GLY A 303 -24.04 -2.39 -38.82
C GLY A 303 -24.92 -1.13 -38.82
N ASP A 304 -24.36 0.04 -39.12
CA ASP A 304 -25.03 1.13 -39.86
C ASP A 304 -24.10 2.35 -39.95
N GLY A 305 -23.82 2.78 -41.18
CA GLY A 305 -23.37 4.15 -41.47
C GLY A 305 -21.87 4.40 -41.62
N ALA A 306 -21.48 4.68 -42.87
CA ALA A 306 -20.23 5.29 -43.31
C ALA A 306 -18.95 4.44 -43.18
N ALA A 307 -18.66 3.73 -44.27
CA ALA A 307 -17.34 3.52 -44.85
C ALA A 307 -16.16 4.26 -44.16
N GLN A 308 -15.61 3.68 -43.08
CA GLN A 308 -14.21 3.90 -42.74
C GLN A 308 -13.34 3.05 -43.68
N ASN A 309 -13.22 3.51 -44.92
CA ASN A 309 -12.43 2.89 -46.00
C ASN A 309 -10.90 3.01 -45.81
N GLY A 310 -10.40 3.50 -44.67
CA GLY A 310 -8.98 3.42 -44.31
C GLY A 310 -8.68 2.14 -43.53
N PRO A 311 -7.47 1.57 -43.53
CA PRO A 311 -7.14 0.36 -42.76
C PRO A 311 -7.32 0.56 -41.25
N VAL A 312 -7.88 -0.43 -40.51
CA VAL A 312 -7.77 -0.44 -39.04
C VAL A 312 -6.35 -0.92 -38.76
N LEU A 313 -5.47 0.02 -38.40
CA LEU A 313 -4.08 -0.28 -38.10
C LEU A 313 -3.92 -0.49 -36.60
N MET A 314 -3.16 -1.53 -36.24
CA MET A 314 -2.63 -1.71 -34.89
C MET A 314 -1.45 -0.75 -34.71
N GLU A 315 -1.69 0.41 -34.10
CA GLU A 315 -0.62 1.37 -33.83
C GLU A 315 0.48 0.72 -32.98
N GLY A 316 1.74 0.88 -33.40
CA GLY A 316 2.91 0.35 -32.70
C GLY A 316 3.27 -1.13 -32.96
N CYS A 317 2.42 -1.92 -33.63
CA CYS A 317 2.75 -3.31 -33.99
C CYS A 317 2.05 -3.88 -35.24
N SER A 318 1.65 -3.03 -36.19
CA SER A 318 0.93 -3.46 -37.41
C SER A 318 1.64 -4.55 -38.24
N SER A 319 2.97 -4.71 -38.10
CA SER A 319 3.73 -5.79 -38.76
C SER A 319 3.72 -7.13 -38.00
N LEU A 320 3.29 -7.14 -36.74
CA LEU A 320 3.29 -8.31 -35.85
C LEU A 320 1.90 -8.90 -35.64
N VAL A 321 0.85 -8.07 -35.75
CA VAL A 321 -0.54 -8.49 -35.50
C VAL A 321 -1.37 -8.28 -36.75
N ALA A 322 -1.99 -9.36 -37.24
CA ALA A 322 -2.89 -9.30 -38.38
C ALA A 322 -4.30 -8.88 -37.90
N VAL A 323 -4.83 -7.79 -38.46
CA VAL A 323 -6.19 -7.31 -38.21
C VAL A 323 -7.07 -7.59 -39.42
N HIS A 324 -8.09 -8.42 -39.23
CA HIS A 324 -9.04 -8.81 -40.26
C HIS A 324 -10.40 -8.14 -40.01
N ARG A 325 -10.92 -7.44 -41.01
CA ARG A 325 -12.24 -6.80 -40.92
C ARG A 325 -13.33 -7.74 -41.36
N MET A 326 -14.49 -7.65 -40.72
CA MET A 326 -15.63 -8.51 -41.03
C MET A 326 -16.94 -7.73 -40.89
N SER A 327 -17.78 -7.77 -41.91
CA SER A 327 -19.09 -7.10 -41.90
C SER A 327 -20.10 -7.80 -40.98
N SER A 328 -20.09 -9.13 -40.97
CA SER A 328 -20.95 -9.94 -40.12
C SER A 328 -20.43 -11.38 -40.04
N TRP A 329 -20.57 -11.99 -38.87
CA TRP A 329 -20.22 -13.40 -38.64
C TRP A 329 -21.01 -14.36 -39.54
N THR A 330 -22.29 -14.09 -39.76
CA THR A 330 -23.16 -14.98 -40.54
C THR A 330 -22.79 -14.97 -42.02
N GLN A 331 -22.45 -13.79 -42.56
CA GLN A 331 -21.98 -13.64 -43.94
C GLN A 331 -20.59 -14.29 -44.12
N ALA A 332 -19.63 -13.98 -43.25
CA ALA A 332 -18.28 -14.54 -43.36
C ALA A 332 -18.23 -16.07 -43.23
N ARG A 333 -19.17 -16.66 -42.46
CA ARG A 333 -19.34 -18.11 -42.36
C ARG A 333 -19.80 -18.71 -43.68
N ALA A 334 -20.74 -18.05 -44.37
CA ALA A 334 -21.28 -18.51 -45.65
C ALA A 334 -20.24 -18.44 -46.78
N ASP A 335 -19.40 -17.40 -46.78
CA ASP A 335 -18.41 -17.16 -47.84
C ASP A 335 -17.10 -17.95 -47.65
N GLY A 336 -16.93 -18.63 -46.52
CA GLY A 336 -15.77 -19.49 -46.23
C GLY A 336 -14.48 -18.74 -45.86
N GLU A 337 -14.50 -17.40 -45.85
CA GLU A 337 -13.38 -16.53 -45.43
C GLU A 337 -12.90 -16.86 -44.01
N LEU A 338 -13.85 -17.11 -43.12
CA LEU A 338 -13.64 -17.48 -41.72
C LEU A 338 -12.69 -18.68 -41.56
N ARG A 339 -12.75 -19.67 -42.47
CA ARG A 339 -11.88 -20.86 -42.41
C ARG A 339 -10.40 -20.56 -42.66
N GLN A 340 -10.09 -19.49 -43.39
CA GLN A 340 -8.72 -19.09 -43.69
C GLN A 340 -8.10 -18.24 -42.56
N LEU A 341 -8.96 -17.52 -41.82
CA LEU A 341 -8.55 -16.65 -40.72
C LEU A 341 -8.31 -17.39 -39.41
N LEU A 342 -8.95 -18.56 -39.23
CA LEU A 342 -8.84 -19.35 -38.03
C LEU A 342 -7.48 -20.08 -37.94
N PRO A 343 -6.69 -19.82 -36.87
CA PRO A 343 -5.45 -20.55 -36.64
C PRO A 343 -5.73 -22.06 -36.49
N GLN A 344 -4.74 -22.89 -36.84
CA GLN A 344 -4.88 -24.35 -36.71
C GLN A 344 -4.91 -24.80 -35.25
N ASP A 345 -4.02 -24.22 -34.44
CA ASP A 345 -3.99 -24.39 -32.99
C ASP A 345 -4.34 -23.03 -32.38
N LEU A 346 -5.42 -22.97 -31.62
CA LEU A 346 -5.83 -21.78 -30.87
C LEU A 346 -5.73 -22.11 -29.38
N ASP A 347 -4.89 -21.38 -28.66
CA ASP A 347 -4.75 -21.55 -27.21
C ASP A 347 -5.76 -20.67 -26.47
N VAL A 348 -5.92 -19.41 -26.92
CA VAL A 348 -6.68 -18.39 -26.21
C VAL A 348 -7.56 -17.60 -27.18
N LEU A 349 -8.84 -17.53 -26.89
CA LEU A 349 -9.81 -16.67 -27.54
C LEU A 349 -10.20 -15.56 -26.57
N ILE A 350 -10.01 -14.30 -26.97
CA ILE A 350 -10.48 -13.15 -26.19
C ILE A 350 -11.56 -12.43 -27.00
N SER A 351 -12.68 -12.13 -26.37
CA SER A 351 -13.79 -11.48 -27.05
C SER A 351 -14.45 -10.39 -26.24
N ALA A 352 -14.99 -9.38 -26.92
CA ALA A 352 -15.83 -8.34 -26.34
C ALA A 352 -17.02 -8.01 -27.25
N VAL A 353 -17.72 -9.07 -27.66
CA VAL A 353 -18.90 -9.05 -28.53
C VAL A 353 -20.05 -9.79 -27.84
N ASP A 354 -21.26 -9.71 -28.39
CA ASP A 354 -22.44 -10.33 -27.80
C ASP A 354 -22.31 -11.87 -27.65
N GLU A 355 -23.00 -12.43 -26.64
CA GLU A 355 -22.92 -13.85 -26.31
C GLU A 355 -23.40 -14.77 -27.44
N ASP A 356 -24.42 -14.34 -28.19
CA ASP A 356 -25.01 -15.12 -29.27
C ASP A 356 -24.03 -15.27 -30.45
N ALA A 357 -23.37 -14.17 -30.82
CA ALA A 357 -22.29 -14.17 -31.81
C ALA A 357 -21.13 -15.07 -31.39
N MET A 358 -20.72 -15.00 -30.11
CA MET A 358 -19.59 -15.78 -29.62
C MET A 358 -19.89 -17.27 -29.53
N SER A 359 -21.06 -17.64 -29.05
CA SER A 359 -21.50 -19.04 -29.00
C SER A 359 -21.57 -19.65 -30.39
N SER A 360 -22.08 -18.89 -31.37
CA SER A 360 -22.09 -19.28 -32.78
C SER A 360 -20.68 -19.45 -33.36
N PHE A 361 -19.74 -18.59 -32.96
CA PHE A 361 -18.34 -18.67 -33.37
C PHE A 361 -17.66 -19.94 -32.84
N LEU A 362 -17.78 -20.22 -31.55
CA LEU A 362 -17.17 -21.41 -30.93
C LEU A 362 -17.72 -22.70 -31.51
N GLU A 363 -19.03 -22.76 -31.77
CA GLU A 363 -19.66 -23.88 -32.46
C GLU A 363 -19.03 -24.07 -33.86
N PHE A 364 -18.91 -23.00 -34.65
CA PHE A 364 -18.28 -23.05 -35.96
C PHE A 364 -16.79 -23.43 -35.90
N TYR A 365 -16.04 -22.88 -34.96
CA TYR A 365 -14.62 -23.20 -34.76
C TYR A 365 -14.44 -24.70 -34.49
N SER A 366 -15.23 -25.28 -33.58
CA SER A 366 -15.18 -26.71 -33.26
C SER A 366 -15.49 -27.61 -34.46
N GLN A 367 -16.36 -27.16 -35.38
CA GLN A 367 -16.69 -27.89 -36.61
C GLN A 367 -15.57 -27.86 -37.65
N VAL A 368 -14.86 -26.73 -37.76
CA VAL A 368 -13.83 -26.51 -38.80
C VAL A 368 -12.43 -26.93 -38.35
N ARG A 369 -12.15 -26.80 -37.06
CA ARG A 369 -10.89 -27.11 -36.40
C ARG A 369 -11.19 -27.98 -35.17
N PRO A 370 -11.46 -29.29 -35.37
CA PRO A 370 -11.59 -30.21 -34.26
C PRO A 370 -10.24 -30.36 -33.57
N ALA A 371 -9.97 -29.49 -32.60
CA ALA A 371 -8.79 -29.53 -31.76
C ALA A 371 -8.96 -30.60 -30.67
N ALA A 372 -7.85 -31.21 -30.25
CA ALA A 372 -7.86 -32.15 -29.13
C ALA A 372 -8.22 -31.46 -27.80
N VAL A 373 -7.99 -30.15 -27.71
CA VAL A 373 -8.28 -29.30 -26.54
C VAL A 373 -8.97 -28.03 -27.02
N ALA A 374 -10.07 -27.65 -26.38
CA ALA A 374 -10.78 -26.41 -26.67
C ALA A 374 -9.93 -25.19 -26.23
N PRO A 375 -9.97 -24.07 -26.97
CA PRO A 375 -9.30 -22.84 -26.55
C PRO A 375 -9.89 -22.30 -25.24
N VAL A 376 -9.09 -21.56 -24.47
CA VAL A 376 -9.61 -20.79 -23.33
C VAL A 376 -10.43 -19.62 -23.86
N ASP A 377 -11.73 -19.61 -23.61
CA ASP A 377 -12.67 -18.54 -24.00
C ASP A 377 -12.75 -17.47 -22.91
N ILE A 378 -12.21 -16.28 -23.17
CA ILE A 378 -12.21 -15.13 -22.25
C ILE A 378 -13.12 -14.06 -22.84
N ARG A 379 -14.20 -13.74 -22.12
CA ARG A 379 -15.20 -12.74 -22.53
C ARG A 379 -15.03 -11.52 -21.66
N ILE A 380 -14.66 -10.39 -22.26
CA ILE A 380 -14.44 -9.12 -21.57
C ILE A 380 -15.62 -8.19 -21.88
N PRO A 381 -16.30 -7.65 -20.87
CA PRO A 381 -17.31 -6.62 -21.06
C PRO A 381 -16.72 -5.41 -21.81
N ARG A 382 -17.47 -4.84 -22.75
CA ARG A 382 -16.98 -3.76 -23.61
C ARG A 382 -16.50 -2.55 -22.80
N GLU A 383 -17.17 -2.26 -21.69
CA GLU A 383 -16.87 -1.19 -20.75
C GLU A 383 -15.55 -1.39 -19.97
N ASP A 384 -15.03 -2.62 -19.92
CA ASP A 384 -13.78 -2.97 -19.23
C ASP A 384 -12.56 -2.91 -20.16
N LEU A 385 -12.77 -2.93 -21.48
CA LEU A 385 -11.70 -2.90 -22.49
C LEU A 385 -10.68 -1.77 -22.29
N PRO A 386 -11.07 -0.52 -21.97
CA PRO A 386 -10.09 0.55 -21.75
C PRO A 386 -9.12 0.29 -20.57
N TYR A 387 -9.42 -0.66 -19.70
CA TYR A 387 -8.67 -0.93 -18.47
C TYR A 387 -7.97 -2.30 -18.48
N CYS A 388 -7.81 -2.91 -19.66
CA CYS A 388 -7.21 -4.24 -19.84
C CYS A 388 -5.69 -4.22 -20.05
N ASP A 389 -5.00 -3.10 -19.83
CA ASP A 389 -3.56 -2.98 -20.08
C ASP A 389 -2.74 -3.98 -19.25
N TRP A 390 -3.14 -4.25 -18.01
CA TRP A 390 -2.51 -5.24 -17.13
C TRP A 390 -2.47 -6.67 -17.70
N MET A 391 -3.44 -7.03 -18.55
CA MET A 391 -3.51 -8.36 -19.16
C MET A 391 -2.29 -8.63 -20.06
N ALA A 392 -1.65 -7.59 -20.57
CA ALA A 392 -0.39 -7.70 -21.31
C ALA A 392 0.75 -8.35 -20.51
N ALA A 393 0.72 -8.28 -19.18
CA ALA A 393 1.73 -8.87 -18.30
C ALA A 393 1.47 -10.35 -17.97
N VAL A 394 0.35 -10.92 -18.43
CA VAL A 394 0.02 -12.33 -18.23
C VAL A 394 0.76 -13.19 -19.25
N GLU A 395 1.43 -14.23 -18.76
CA GLU A 395 2.16 -15.19 -19.59
C GLU A 395 1.26 -16.33 -20.07
N LEU A 396 1.68 -17.07 -21.10
CA LEU A 396 0.88 -18.12 -21.73
C LEU A 396 0.29 -19.15 -20.76
N SER A 397 1.06 -19.61 -19.76
CA SER A 397 0.55 -20.55 -18.75
C SER A 397 -0.56 -19.93 -17.89
N GLY A 398 -0.45 -18.64 -17.58
CA GLY A 398 -1.49 -17.87 -16.90
C GLY A 398 -2.75 -17.76 -17.74
N TRP A 399 -2.61 -17.44 -19.03
CA TRP A 399 -3.74 -17.43 -19.97
C TRP A 399 -4.45 -18.78 -20.06
N LYS A 400 -3.69 -19.89 -20.13
CA LYS A 400 -4.24 -21.25 -20.16
C LYS A 400 -4.99 -21.63 -18.87
N ASN A 401 -4.71 -20.94 -17.77
CA ASN A 401 -5.34 -21.15 -16.47
C ASN A 401 -6.29 -20.00 -16.09
N TRP A 402 -6.75 -19.20 -17.05
CA TRP A 402 -7.57 -18.02 -16.76
C TRP A 402 -8.77 -18.34 -15.88
N HIS A 403 -9.50 -19.42 -16.16
CA HIS A 403 -10.71 -19.82 -15.43
C HIS A 403 -10.47 -20.76 -14.25
N THR A 404 -9.22 -21.13 -13.98
CA THR A 404 -8.88 -22.05 -12.89
C THR A 404 -9.08 -21.41 -11.51
N PRO A 405 -8.46 -20.24 -11.18
CA PRO A 405 -8.65 -19.62 -9.88
C PRO A 405 -10.07 -19.06 -9.71
N ARG A 406 -10.75 -19.47 -8.65
CA ARG A 406 -12.06 -18.96 -8.24
C ARG A 406 -11.91 -18.11 -7.00
N ILE A 407 -12.30 -16.85 -7.10
CA ILE A 407 -12.23 -15.88 -6.01
C ILE A 407 -13.63 -15.71 -5.41
N GLU A 408 -13.74 -15.90 -4.10
CA GLU A 408 -14.97 -15.70 -3.34
C GLU A 408 -14.81 -14.47 -2.45
N LEU A 409 -15.75 -13.53 -2.56
CA LEU A 409 -15.78 -12.32 -1.75
C LEU A 409 -16.44 -12.64 -0.40
N SER A 410 -15.80 -12.26 0.70
CA SER A 410 -16.31 -12.45 2.06
C SER A 410 -16.29 -11.13 2.82
N VAL A 411 -17.47 -10.51 2.94
CA VAL A 411 -17.68 -9.26 3.68
C VAL A 411 -18.10 -9.58 5.11
N ILE A 412 -17.52 -8.87 6.08
CA ILE A 412 -17.83 -8.99 7.51
C ILE A 412 -18.33 -7.63 8.01
N THR A 413 -19.49 -7.62 8.67
CA THR A 413 -20.11 -6.39 9.18
C THR A 413 -20.83 -6.60 10.52
N ASP A 414 -20.98 -5.51 11.27
CA ASP A 414 -21.76 -5.45 12.51
C ASP A 414 -22.77 -4.28 12.47
N THR A 415 -22.46 -3.13 13.08
CA THR A 415 -23.38 -1.99 13.27
C THR A 415 -22.91 -0.71 12.58
N ARG A 416 -22.39 -0.82 11.35
CA ARG A 416 -21.79 0.30 10.60
C ARG A 416 -22.38 0.46 9.19
N PRO A 417 -23.67 0.82 9.06
CA PRO A 417 -24.35 0.85 7.77
C PRO A 417 -23.70 1.82 6.77
N HIS A 418 -23.24 3.00 7.21
CA HIS A 418 -22.55 3.94 6.32
C HIS A 418 -21.21 3.42 5.77
N SER A 419 -20.45 2.73 6.63
CA SER A 419 -19.17 2.15 6.25
C SER A 419 -19.37 0.96 5.31
N LEU A 420 -20.30 0.08 5.64
CA LEU A 420 -20.69 -1.05 4.80
C LEU A 420 -21.18 -0.57 3.43
N ARG A 421 -22.01 0.48 3.37
CA ARG A 421 -22.48 1.05 2.10
C ARG A 421 -21.33 1.51 1.21
N ARG A 422 -20.28 2.10 1.79
CA ARG A 422 -19.07 2.51 1.06
C ARG A 422 -18.33 1.30 0.50
N LEU A 423 -18.13 0.25 1.30
CA LEU A 423 -17.52 -1.00 0.83
C LEU A 423 -18.33 -1.63 -0.32
N LEU A 424 -19.63 -1.83 -0.12
CA LEU A 424 -20.54 -2.41 -1.12
C LEU A 424 -20.58 -1.58 -2.41
N SER A 425 -20.59 -0.25 -2.31
CA SER A 425 -20.50 0.64 -3.47
C SER A 425 -19.17 0.49 -4.22
N SER A 426 -18.06 0.30 -3.50
CA SER A 426 -16.75 0.08 -4.13
C SER A 426 -16.68 -1.28 -4.84
N LEU A 427 -17.33 -2.32 -4.29
CA LEU A 427 -17.45 -3.64 -4.93
C LEU A 427 -18.28 -3.57 -6.21
N THR A 428 -19.40 -2.86 -6.21
CA THR A 428 -20.25 -2.65 -7.39
C THR A 428 -19.55 -1.84 -8.47
N SER A 429 -18.66 -0.91 -8.10
CA SER A 429 -17.98 -0.03 -9.06
C SER A 429 -16.70 -0.63 -9.65
N ALA A 430 -16.28 -1.82 -9.19
CA ALA A 430 -15.04 -2.46 -9.61
C ALA A 430 -15.17 -3.19 -10.95
N ARG A 431 -14.02 -3.44 -11.59
CA ARG A 431 -13.92 -4.15 -12.87
C ARG A 431 -13.49 -5.59 -12.64
N TYR A 432 -14.30 -6.53 -13.12
CA TYR A 432 -14.07 -7.97 -13.00
C TYR A 432 -13.69 -8.63 -14.33
N PHE A 433 -13.65 -7.87 -15.43
CA PHE A 433 -13.17 -8.33 -16.74
C PHE A 433 -13.88 -9.59 -17.23
N GLY A 434 -15.16 -9.72 -16.89
CA GLY A 434 -16.03 -10.84 -17.28
C GLY A 434 -16.05 -12.03 -16.33
N ASP A 435 -15.19 -12.06 -15.31
CA ASP A 435 -15.24 -13.10 -14.29
C ASP A 435 -16.45 -12.89 -13.36
N ALA A 436 -17.09 -14.00 -12.99
CA ALA A 436 -18.13 -14.02 -11.97
C ALA A 436 -17.54 -14.35 -10.59
N LEU A 437 -17.89 -13.56 -9.58
CA LEU A 437 -17.43 -13.71 -8.19
C LEU A 437 -18.64 -13.88 -7.28
N ASN A 438 -18.64 -14.94 -6.47
CA ASN A 438 -19.67 -15.12 -5.46
C ASN A 438 -19.41 -14.22 -4.25
N LEU A 439 -20.46 -13.60 -3.74
CA LEU A 439 -20.42 -12.69 -2.59
C LEU A 439 -21.08 -13.31 -1.37
N ARG A 440 -20.30 -13.43 -0.29
CA ARG A 440 -20.78 -13.79 1.03
C ARG A 440 -20.78 -12.57 1.95
N ILE A 441 -21.93 -12.27 2.56
CA ILE A 441 -22.06 -11.21 3.57
C ILE A 441 -22.30 -11.87 4.92
N ASN A 442 -21.33 -11.75 5.82
CA ASN A 442 -21.37 -12.26 7.18
C ASN A 442 -21.78 -11.13 8.13
N VAL A 443 -22.99 -11.23 8.68
CA VAL A 443 -23.59 -10.25 9.59
C VAL A 443 -23.57 -10.80 11.02
N GLU A 444 -22.99 -10.04 11.94
CA GLU A 444 -23.00 -10.39 13.36
C GLU A 444 -24.40 -10.24 13.98
N ARG A 445 -24.68 -11.00 15.04
CA ARG A 445 -25.95 -10.97 15.78
C ARG A 445 -26.30 -9.58 16.34
N THR A 446 -25.30 -8.71 16.50
CA THR A 446 -25.47 -7.36 17.04
C THR A 446 -25.82 -6.30 16.00
N ALA A 447 -25.91 -6.67 14.72
CA ALA A 447 -26.23 -5.75 13.64
C ALA A 447 -27.56 -5.01 13.87
N ASP A 448 -27.56 -3.74 13.52
CA ASP A 448 -28.73 -2.87 13.62
C ASP A 448 -29.68 -3.05 12.43
N GLU A 449 -30.89 -2.51 12.57
CA GLU A 449 -31.94 -2.61 11.54
C GLU A 449 -31.52 -1.94 10.22
N GLU A 450 -30.79 -0.83 10.27
CA GLU A 450 -30.28 -0.15 9.07
C GLU A 450 -29.28 -1.01 8.31
N THR A 451 -28.37 -1.71 9.02
CA THR A 451 -27.40 -2.63 8.42
C THR A 451 -28.11 -3.83 7.81
N LEU A 452 -29.08 -4.42 8.51
CA LEU A 452 -29.86 -5.55 7.99
C LEU A 452 -30.68 -5.17 6.74
N GLN A 453 -31.29 -3.98 6.75
CA GLN A 453 -32.00 -3.45 5.59
C GLN A 453 -31.05 -3.23 4.41
N LEU A 454 -29.91 -2.57 4.64
CA LEU A 454 -28.89 -2.33 3.61
C LEU A 454 -28.42 -3.62 2.95
N VAL A 455 -28.18 -4.67 3.74
CA VAL A 455 -27.76 -5.98 3.23
C VAL A 455 -28.89 -6.70 2.49
N GLY A 456 -30.13 -6.59 2.97
CA GLY A 456 -31.30 -7.21 2.34
C GLY A 456 -31.68 -6.57 0.99
N GLU A 457 -31.36 -5.29 0.80
CA GLU A 457 -31.64 -4.52 -0.43
C GLU A 457 -30.47 -4.53 -1.42
N TYR A 458 -29.29 -5.05 -1.04
CA TYR A 458 -28.11 -5.02 -1.89
C TYR A 458 -28.21 -6.02 -3.06
N GLU A 459 -28.17 -5.49 -4.28
CA GLU A 459 -28.15 -6.29 -5.51
C GLU A 459 -26.71 -6.50 -6.01
N TRP A 460 -26.30 -7.76 -6.09
CA TRP A 460 -25.00 -8.15 -6.62
C TRP A 460 -25.16 -8.68 -8.05
N THR A 461 -24.51 -8.02 -9.01
CA THR A 461 -24.67 -8.31 -10.44
C THR A 461 -23.55 -9.15 -11.05
N HIS A 462 -22.56 -9.56 -10.25
CA HIS A 462 -21.37 -10.25 -10.74
C HIS A 462 -21.26 -11.69 -10.25
N GLY A 463 -22.30 -12.28 -9.63
CA GLY A 463 -22.30 -13.66 -9.17
C GLY A 463 -23.42 -13.96 -8.19
N GLU A 464 -23.32 -15.07 -7.48
CA GLU A 464 -24.32 -15.44 -6.46
C GLU A 464 -24.05 -14.73 -5.13
N THR A 465 -25.12 -14.41 -4.39
CA THR A 465 -25.04 -13.82 -3.04
C THR A 465 -25.46 -14.83 -1.98
N PHE A 466 -24.66 -14.95 -0.92
CA PHE A 466 -24.99 -15.72 0.29
C PHE A 466 -24.97 -14.82 1.53
N LEU A 467 -26.14 -14.66 2.16
CA LEU A 467 -26.29 -13.91 3.41
C LEU A 467 -26.21 -14.85 4.61
N HIS A 468 -25.25 -14.59 5.50
CA HIS A 468 -25.08 -15.32 6.76
C HIS A 468 -25.26 -14.37 7.95
N HIS A 469 -26.41 -14.45 8.63
CA HIS A 469 -26.68 -13.71 9.86
C HIS A 469 -26.54 -14.62 11.09
N ARG A 470 -25.67 -14.26 12.03
CA ARG A 470 -25.40 -15.05 13.24
C ARG A 470 -26.55 -15.00 14.23
N VAL A 471 -26.87 -16.17 14.81
CA VAL A 471 -27.82 -16.28 15.94
C VAL A 471 -27.13 -16.06 17.30
N VAL A 472 -25.84 -16.42 17.39
CA VAL A 472 -25.03 -16.25 18.59
C VAL A 472 -23.85 -15.35 18.26
N HIS A 473 -23.58 -14.37 19.12
CA HIS A 473 -22.48 -13.43 18.95
C HIS A 473 -21.15 -14.16 18.99
N GLY A 474 -20.42 -14.08 17.87
CA GLY A 474 -19.13 -14.74 17.69
C GLY A 474 -17.95 -13.88 18.10
N GLY A 475 -18.08 -12.55 17.97
CA GLY A 475 -16.99 -11.60 18.15
C GLY A 475 -15.97 -11.65 17.01
N LEU A 476 -15.05 -10.68 16.99
CA LEU A 476 -14.20 -10.42 15.81
C LEU A 476 -13.35 -11.63 15.35
N MET A 477 -12.75 -12.38 16.28
CA MET A 477 -11.92 -13.55 15.92
C MET A 477 -12.74 -14.58 15.14
N THR A 478 -13.89 -14.96 15.68
CA THR A 478 -14.83 -15.92 15.08
C THR A 478 -15.42 -15.37 13.78
N ALA A 479 -15.77 -14.07 13.77
CA ALA A 479 -16.31 -13.39 12.60
C ALA A 479 -15.38 -13.48 11.39
N VAL A 480 -14.07 -13.30 11.59
CA VAL A 480 -13.07 -13.40 10.52
C VAL A 480 -12.77 -14.85 10.14
N VAL A 481 -12.45 -15.70 11.11
CA VAL A 481 -11.99 -17.09 10.87
C VAL A 481 -13.07 -17.90 10.17
N GLU A 482 -14.34 -17.74 10.55
CA GLU A 482 -15.47 -18.47 9.98
C GLU A 482 -16.16 -17.73 8.82
N SER A 483 -15.63 -16.58 8.39
CA SER A 483 -16.22 -15.80 7.30
C SER A 483 -16.20 -16.55 5.97
N TRP A 484 -15.18 -17.40 5.79
CA TRP A 484 -14.94 -18.16 4.57
C TRP A 484 -14.11 -19.43 4.86
N TYR A 485 -14.36 -20.49 4.10
CA TYR A 485 -13.56 -21.72 4.10
C TYR A 485 -13.47 -22.28 2.67
N PRO A 486 -12.27 -22.67 2.19
CA PRO A 486 -12.06 -23.07 0.81
C PRO A 486 -12.69 -24.43 0.49
N LYS A 487 -13.32 -24.53 -0.69
CA LYS A 487 -13.84 -25.79 -1.24
C LYS A 487 -12.73 -26.74 -1.70
N ASP A 488 -11.70 -26.21 -2.37
CA ASP A 488 -10.53 -26.95 -2.87
C ASP A 488 -9.30 -26.02 -2.96
N ASN A 489 -8.26 -26.39 -3.72
CA ASN A 489 -7.01 -25.62 -3.82
C ASN A 489 -7.06 -24.47 -4.85
N ASP A 490 -8.16 -24.36 -5.60
CA ASP A 490 -8.38 -23.28 -6.56
C ASP A 490 -9.46 -22.29 -6.08
N SER A 491 -10.00 -22.49 -4.88
CA SER A 491 -10.93 -21.55 -4.21
C SER A 491 -10.16 -20.63 -3.26
N TYR A 492 -10.13 -19.33 -3.58
CA TYR A 492 -9.44 -18.29 -2.81
C TYR A 492 -10.45 -17.35 -2.15
N GLY A 493 -10.18 -16.93 -0.91
CA GLY A 493 -11.09 -16.07 -0.15
C GLY A 493 -10.58 -14.64 -0.05
N LEU A 494 -11.30 -13.68 -0.62
CA LEU A 494 -11.05 -12.26 -0.41
C LEU A 494 -11.83 -11.78 0.81
N ILE A 495 -11.13 -11.59 1.93
CA ILE A 495 -11.74 -11.21 3.20
C ILE A 495 -11.71 -9.68 3.37
N LEU A 496 -12.88 -9.10 3.61
CA LEU A 496 -13.12 -7.66 3.69
C LEU A 496 -13.94 -7.33 4.94
N GLU A 497 -13.46 -6.38 5.75
CA GLU A 497 -14.22 -5.80 6.85
C GLU A 497 -14.96 -4.54 6.37
N ASP A 498 -16.08 -4.21 7.02
CA ASP A 498 -16.94 -3.08 6.66
C ASP A 498 -16.23 -1.70 6.62
N ASP A 499 -15.04 -1.56 7.21
CA ASP A 499 -14.24 -0.33 7.26
C ASP A 499 -13.23 -0.17 6.11
N VAL A 500 -13.22 -1.11 5.16
CA VAL A 500 -12.39 -1.08 3.96
C VAL A 500 -13.15 -0.43 2.79
N GLU A 501 -12.41 0.22 1.90
CA GLU A 501 -12.88 0.65 0.58
C GLU A 501 -11.89 0.18 -0.48
N LEU A 502 -12.39 -0.25 -1.64
CA LEU A 502 -11.58 -0.87 -2.69
C LEU A 502 -11.39 0.05 -3.89
N SER A 503 -10.21 -0.04 -4.52
CA SER A 503 -9.95 0.49 -5.85
C SER A 503 -10.80 -0.27 -6.87
N PRO A 504 -11.35 0.38 -7.92
CA PRO A 504 -12.01 -0.35 -9.00
C PRO A 504 -11.12 -1.37 -9.74
N LEU A 505 -9.80 -1.31 -9.54
CA LEU A 505 -8.78 -2.17 -10.16
C LEU A 505 -8.26 -3.27 -9.22
N PHE A 506 -8.83 -3.43 -8.03
CA PHE A 506 -8.35 -4.40 -7.04
C PHE A 506 -8.31 -5.84 -7.59
N TYR A 507 -9.32 -6.20 -8.39
CA TYR A 507 -9.46 -7.54 -8.94
C TYR A 507 -8.37 -7.83 -9.97
N ALA A 508 -8.03 -6.87 -10.83
CA ALA A 508 -6.93 -7.01 -11.79
C ALA A 508 -5.60 -7.32 -11.10
N TRP A 509 -5.28 -6.60 -10.02
CA TRP A 509 -4.08 -6.87 -9.21
C TRP A 509 -4.06 -8.30 -8.64
N ILE A 510 -5.19 -8.76 -8.08
CA ILE A 510 -5.32 -10.12 -7.57
C ILE A 510 -5.14 -11.15 -8.69
N LYS A 511 -5.90 -11.01 -9.79
CA LYS A 511 -5.92 -11.97 -10.89
C LYS A 511 -4.53 -12.08 -11.54
N MET A 512 -3.90 -10.94 -11.84
CA MET A 512 -2.54 -10.87 -12.36
C MET A 512 -1.55 -11.60 -11.43
N SER A 513 -1.66 -11.39 -10.12
CA SER A 513 -0.77 -12.02 -9.12
C SER A 513 -0.98 -13.53 -9.00
N LEU A 514 -2.22 -14.02 -9.01
CA LEU A 514 -2.51 -15.46 -8.99
C LEU A 514 -1.99 -16.13 -10.27
N LEU A 515 -2.25 -15.54 -11.43
CA LEU A 515 -1.79 -16.08 -12.71
C LEU A 515 -0.26 -16.07 -12.85
N ARG A 516 0.44 -15.22 -12.10
CA ARG A 516 1.92 -15.22 -12.01
C ARG A 516 2.44 -16.27 -11.03
N TYR A 517 2.05 -16.20 -9.76
CA TYR A 517 2.71 -16.94 -8.68
C TYR A 517 2.06 -18.28 -8.32
N ARG A 518 0.90 -18.61 -8.92
CA ARG A 518 0.20 -19.89 -8.68
C ARG A 518 -0.05 -20.69 -9.94
N TYR A 519 -0.42 -20.00 -11.01
CA TYR A 519 -0.73 -20.63 -12.30
C TYR A 519 0.26 -20.26 -13.41
N GLY A 520 1.32 -19.51 -13.06
CA GLY A 520 2.37 -19.07 -13.97
C GLY A 520 3.40 -20.17 -14.25
N ARG A 521 4.64 -19.78 -14.51
CA ARG A 521 5.72 -20.74 -14.75
C ARG A 521 6.09 -21.51 -13.48
N PRO A 522 6.59 -22.75 -13.58
CA PRO A 522 6.98 -23.54 -12.42
C PRO A 522 7.98 -22.84 -11.48
N GLU A 523 8.93 -22.07 -12.03
CA GLU A 523 9.93 -21.31 -11.27
C GLU A 523 9.35 -20.18 -10.42
N ASP A 524 8.19 -19.62 -10.81
CA ASP A 524 7.52 -18.55 -10.06
C ASP A 524 6.49 -19.10 -9.05
N ARG A 525 6.22 -20.41 -9.07
CA ARG A 525 5.24 -21.05 -8.20
C ARG A 525 5.88 -21.42 -6.86
N THR A 526 5.25 -20.98 -5.78
CA THR A 526 5.69 -21.30 -4.42
C THR A 526 4.53 -21.79 -3.54
N SER A 527 4.84 -22.65 -2.59
CA SER A 527 3.94 -23.03 -1.49
C SER A 527 4.04 -22.10 -0.28
N ASN A 528 5.02 -21.18 -0.26
CA ASN A 528 5.23 -20.26 0.87
C ASN A 528 4.33 -19.02 0.82
N LEU A 529 3.69 -18.74 -0.32
CA LEU A 529 2.77 -17.62 -0.48
C LEU A 529 1.44 -17.93 0.20
N PHE A 530 1.07 -17.20 1.24
CA PHE A 530 -0.19 -17.40 1.98
C PHE A 530 -1.31 -16.45 1.58
N GLY A 531 -1.01 -15.43 0.76
CA GLY A 531 -2.00 -14.47 0.34
C GLY A 531 -1.44 -13.29 -0.46
N ILE A 532 -2.36 -12.45 -0.92
CA ILE A 532 -2.10 -11.21 -1.65
C ILE A 532 -2.79 -10.06 -0.93
N SER A 533 -2.03 -9.06 -0.51
CA SER A 533 -2.57 -7.83 0.08
C SER A 533 -3.12 -6.91 -1.00
N LEU A 534 -4.25 -6.25 -0.72
CA LEU A 534 -4.72 -5.10 -1.48
C LEU A 534 -4.19 -3.78 -0.92
N TYR A 535 -3.82 -3.76 0.36
CA TYR A 535 -3.32 -2.59 1.06
C TYR A 535 -1.81 -2.47 0.93
N GLN A 536 -1.31 -1.29 0.57
CA GLN A 536 0.11 -0.96 0.70
C GLN A 536 0.44 -0.48 2.12
N GLN A 537 1.32 -1.19 2.81
CA GLN A 537 1.66 -0.89 4.20
C GLN A 537 2.28 0.50 4.36
N LYS A 538 1.57 1.37 5.09
CA LYS A 538 2.08 2.68 5.55
C LYS A 538 2.68 2.62 6.96
N ASN A 539 2.44 1.53 7.68
CA ASN A 539 2.92 1.34 9.04
C ASN A 539 3.25 -0.13 9.35
N LEU A 540 4.27 -0.34 10.18
CA LEU A 540 4.58 -1.62 10.81
C LEU A 540 3.99 -1.66 12.22
N GLU A 541 3.22 -2.69 12.53
CA GLU A 541 2.46 -2.77 13.78
C GLU A 541 3.03 -3.74 14.83
N LEU A 542 4.03 -4.55 14.47
CA LEU A 542 4.51 -5.66 15.28
C LEU A 542 5.68 -5.32 16.19
N ARG A 543 6.29 -4.14 16.06
CA ARG A 543 7.38 -3.71 16.95
C ARG A 543 6.89 -3.59 18.40
N PRO A 544 7.64 -4.05 19.41
CA PRO A 544 7.24 -3.97 20.82
C PRO A 544 6.93 -2.56 21.31
N GLU A 545 7.60 -1.55 20.75
CA GLU A 545 7.44 -0.14 21.11
C GLU A 545 6.10 0.44 20.63
N GLY A 546 5.50 -0.12 19.59
CA GLY A 546 4.28 0.41 19.01
C GLY A 546 4.23 0.30 17.49
N ARG A 547 3.22 0.95 16.92
CA ARG A 547 3.15 1.15 15.47
C ARG A 547 4.14 2.24 15.07
N HIS A 548 4.77 2.08 13.90
CA HIS A 548 5.68 3.08 13.34
C HIS A 548 5.41 3.21 11.85
N LEU A 549 5.61 4.41 11.33
CA LEU A 549 5.57 4.68 9.89
C LEU A 549 6.55 3.78 9.15
N PHE A 550 6.13 3.36 7.96
CA PHE A 550 6.87 2.45 7.12
C PHE A 550 6.70 2.81 5.66
N ASP A 551 7.83 2.82 4.97
CA ASP A 551 7.91 2.92 3.53
C ASP A 551 8.89 1.87 3.02
N ALA A 552 8.37 0.96 2.20
CA ALA A 552 9.15 -0.09 1.57
C ALA A 552 10.24 0.51 0.66
N ARG A 553 9.97 1.63 -0.03
CA ARG A 553 10.96 2.31 -0.88
C ARG A 553 12.17 2.77 -0.08
N ALA A 554 11.95 3.45 1.05
CA ALA A 554 13.03 3.88 1.92
C ALA A 554 13.88 2.69 2.43
N THR A 555 13.22 1.57 2.70
CA THR A 555 13.89 0.31 3.09
C THR A 555 14.72 -0.25 1.94
N PHE A 556 14.17 -0.26 0.72
CA PHE A 556 14.81 -0.76 -0.50
C PHE A 556 16.00 0.10 -0.93
N THR A 557 15.88 1.42 -0.83
CA THR A 557 16.98 2.36 -1.04
C THR A 557 18.13 2.07 -0.08
N SER A 558 17.83 1.87 1.21
CA SER A 558 18.84 1.58 2.22
C SER A 558 19.55 0.24 2.00
N ALA A 559 18.89 -0.69 1.31
CA ALA A 559 19.43 -2.01 0.96
C ALA A 559 20.06 -2.08 -0.44
N GLY A 560 20.06 -0.98 -1.21
CA GLY A 560 20.62 -0.95 -2.56
C GLY A 560 19.79 -1.71 -3.62
N ILE A 561 18.50 -1.92 -3.38
CA ILE A 561 17.60 -2.52 -4.37
C ILE A 561 17.35 -1.53 -5.50
N ARG A 562 17.53 -1.97 -6.74
CA ARG A 562 17.45 -1.11 -7.93
C ARG A 562 16.04 -0.57 -8.19
N HIS A 563 15.03 -1.42 -8.03
CA HIS A 563 13.66 -1.12 -8.39
C HIS A 563 12.83 -0.80 -7.15
N LEU A 564 12.76 0.47 -6.77
CA LEU A 564 12.15 0.89 -5.50
C LEU A 564 10.63 0.69 -5.45
N ASN A 565 9.94 0.72 -6.59
CA ASN A 565 8.50 0.46 -6.72
C ASN A 565 8.17 -1.02 -6.94
N THR A 566 9.15 -1.92 -6.80
CA THR A 566 8.88 -3.35 -6.92
C THR A 566 7.91 -3.81 -5.82
N PRO A 567 6.92 -4.66 -6.12
CA PRO A 567 6.16 -5.34 -5.09
C PRO A 567 7.09 -6.23 -4.26
N TYR A 568 6.64 -6.61 -3.07
CA TYR A 568 7.48 -7.31 -2.11
C TYR A 568 6.70 -8.35 -1.31
N LEU A 569 7.45 -9.23 -0.67
CA LEU A 569 6.95 -10.29 0.18
C LEU A 569 7.12 -9.88 1.65
N SER A 570 6.12 -10.15 2.49
CA SER A 570 6.19 -9.85 3.92
C SER A 570 5.54 -10.93 4.76
N GLN A 571 6.13 -11.27 5.90
CA GLN A 571 5.51 -12.18 6.86
C GLN A 571 4.29 -11.59 7.58
N ILE A 572 4.00 -10.30 7.42
CA ILE A 572 2.90 -9.64 8.12
C ILE A 572 1.60 -9.90 7.35
N PRO A 573 0.57 -10.56 7.92
CA PRO A 573 -0.72 -10.70 7.27
C PRO A 573 -1.44 -9.35 7.14
N CYS A 574 -2.12 -9.11 6.03
CA CYS A 574 -2.91 -7.89 5.83
C CYS A 574 -4.33 -8.07 6.36
N SER A 575 -4.81 -7.13 7.21
CA SER A 575 -6.19 -7.13 7.74
C SER A 575 -7.08 -6.07 7.08
N TRP A 576 -6.61 -5.39 6.04
CA TRP A 576 -7.33 -4.26 5.41
C TRP A 576 -7.65 -4.56 3.95
N GLY A 577 -8.18 -5.76 3.71
CA GLY A 577 -8.44 -6.32 2.39
C GLY A 577 -7.27 -7.16 1.88
N ALA A 578 -7.48 -8.47 1.86
CA ALA A 578 -6.49 -9.42 1.37
C ALA A 578 -7.14 -10.71 0.87
N LEU A 579 -6.56 -11.28 -0.18
CA LEU A 579 -6.87 -12.62 -0.66
C LEU A 579 -6.05 -13.64 0.14
N TYR A 580 -6.71 -14.62 0.76
CA TYR A 580 -6.09 -15.71 1.50
C TYR A 580 -6.11 -17.01 0.70
N PHE A 581 -5.00 -17.75 0.78
CA PHE A 581 -4.82 -18.96 -0.01
C PHE A 581 -5.42 -20.19 0.68
N PRO A 582 -6.02 -21.12 -0.09
CA PRO A 582 -6.82 -22.20 0.46
C PRO A 582 -6.03 -23.12 1.40
N GLU A 583 -4.83 -23.53 1.03
CA GLU A 583 -4.02 -24.46 1.80
C GLU A 583 -3.62 -23.88 3.17
N GLN A 584 -3.09 -22.65 3.16
CA GLN A 584 -2.63 -21.97 4.38
C GLN A 584 -3.81 -21.55 5.27
N TRP A 585 -4.97 -21.23 4.69
CA TRP A 585 -6.17 -20.96 5.49
C TRP A 585 -6.71 -22.21 6.18
N ARG A 586 -6.75 -23.37 5.49
CA ARG A 586 -7.11 -24.65 6.15
C ARG A 586 -6.12 -25.04 7.23
N GLU A 587 -4.83 -24.89 6.95
CA GLU A 587 -3.77 -25.10 7.96
C GLU A 587 -3.98 -24.20 9.18
N PHE A 588 -4.31 -22.93 8.95
CA PHE A 588 -4.59 -21.98 10.03
C PHE A 588 -5.78 -22.39 10.88
N HIS A 589 -6.86 -22.91 10.28
CA HIS A 589 -8.00 -23.44 11.04
C HIS A 589 -7.57 -24.55 11.99
N THR A 590 -6.81 -25.54 11.50
CA THR A 590 -6.29 -26.62 12.34
C THR A 590 -5.35 -26.08 13.41
N TYR A 591 -4.44 -25.18 13.05
CA TYR A 591 -3.49 -24.55 13.98
C TYR A 591 -4.20 -23.78 15.09
N LEU A 592 -5.23 -23.01 14.75
CA LEU A 592 -5.99 -22.20 15.69
C LEU A 592 -6.73 -23.10 16.70
N VAL A 593 -7.38 -24.17 16.24
CA VAL A 593 -8.05 -25.14 17.13
C VAL A 593 -7.06 -25.73 18.13
N THR A 594 -5.90 -26.21 17.67
CA THR A 594 -4.85 -26.75 18.55
C THR A 594 -4.31 -25.69 19.51
N ARG A 595 -4.16 -24.44 19.07
CA ARG A 595 -3.63 -23.35 19.90
C ARG A 595 -4.62 -22.84 20.95
N LEU A 596 -5.92 -22.95 20.70
CA LEU A 596 -6.96 -22.59 21.67
C LEU A 596 -7.16 -23.69 22.72
N ASP A 597 -6.80 -24.94 22.41
CA ASP A 597 -6.75 -26.03 23.39
C ASP A 597 -5.40 -26.04 24.14
N SER A 598 -5.40 -25.48 25.35
CA SER A 598 -4.20 -25.44 26.21
C SER A 598 -3.66 -26.82 26.61
N ALA A 599 -4.47 -27.87 26.53
CA ALA A 599 -4.01 -29.24 26.79
C ALA A 599 -3.29 -29.83 25.57
N ALA A 600 -3.68 -29.42 24.36
CA ALA A 600 -3.08 -29.91 23.11
C ALA A 600 -1.69 -29.31 22.85
N LEU A 601 -1.45 -28.06 23.21
CA LEU A 601 -0.12 -27.43 23.07
C LEU A 601 0.23 -26.53 24.28
N PRO A 602 0.78 -27.12 25.36
CA PRO A 602 1.17 -26.36 26.56
C PRO A 602 2.48 -25.59 26.31
N LEU A 603 2.36 -24.33 25.89
CA LEU A 603 3.52 -23.46 25.66
C LEU A 603 3.87 -22.62 26.90
N SER A 604 5.13 -22.69 27.33
CA SER A 604 5.69 -21.87 28.42
C SER A 604 6.28 -20.55 27.94
N GLU A 605 6.55 -20.41 26.64
CA GLU A 605 7.07 -19.20 26.00
C GLU A 605 6.19 -18.76 24.81
N PRO A 606 6.20 -17.47 24.43
CA PRO A 606 5.45 -16.98 23.27
C PRO A 606 5.96 -17.58 21.95
N VAL A 607 5.11 -18.00 21.01
CA VAL A 607 5.58 -18.63 19.76
C VAL A 607 6.55 -17.72 19.00
N VAL A 608 6.20 -16.46 18.80
CA VAL A 608 7.06 -15.49 18.13
C VAL A 608 7.77 -14.62 19.18
N PRO A 609 9.11 -14.60 19.23
CA PRO A 609 9.83 -13.78 20.19
C PRO A 609 9.69 -12.29 19.88
N GLU A 610 9.65 -11.46 20.93
CA GLU A 610 9.81 -10.00 20.84
C GLU A 610 8.89 -9.27 19.83
N VAL A 611 7.67 -9.75 19.64
CA VAL A 611 6.64 -9.06 18.85
C VAL A 611 5.46 -8.61 19.70
N ARG A 612 4.86 -7.48 19.29
CA ARG A 612 3.70 -6.87 19.97
C ARG A 612 2.45 -7.74 19.91
N SER A 613 2.29 -8.54 18.86
CA SER A 613 1.11 -9.41 18.65
C SER A 613 0.90 -10.42 19.76
N ASN A 614 1.94 -10.75 20.55
CA ASN A 614 1.82 -11.59 21.74
C ASN A 614 0.76 -11.08 22.74
N ARG A 615 0.51 -9.76 22.77
CA ARG A 615 -0.49 -9.10 23.62
C ARG A 615 -1.92 -9.13 23.04
N TRP A 616 -2.11 -9.54 21.79
CA TRP A 616 -3.41 -9.53 21.10
C TRP A 616 -4.19 -10.83 21.34
N THR A 617 -4.49 -11.14 22.60
CA THR A 617 -5.05 -12.44 23.01
C THR A 617 -6.40 -12.81 22.38
N ARG A 618 -7.14 -11.82 21.85
CA ARG A 618 -8.44 -11.98 21.17
C ARG A 618 -8.39 -11.76 19.65
N SER A 619 -7.21 -11.60 19.08
CA SER A 619 -7.05 -11.36 17.64
C SER A 619 -6.69 -12.64 16.93
N TRP A 620 -7.46 -13.01 15.90
CA TRP A 620 -7.12 -14.11 14.99
C TRP A 620 -5.71 -13.91 14.38
N LYS A 621 -5.36 -12.65 14.09
CA LYS A 621 -4.11 -12.26 13.45
C LYS A 621 -2.89 -12.64 14.28
N LYS A 622 -3.00 -12.63 15.63
CA LYS A 622 -1.94 -13.15 16.50
C LYS A 622 -1.57 -14.58 16.12
N TYR A 623 -2.56 -15.48 16.15
CA TYR A 623 -2.36 -16.90 15.90
C TYR A 623 -1.91 -17.16 14.46
N PHE A 624 -2.40 -16.38 13.50
CA PHE A 624 -1.94 -16.51 12.12
C PHE A 624 -0.48 -16.06 11.95
N ILE A 625 -0.05 -14.98 12.63
CA ILE A 625 1.38 -14.58 12.69
C ILE A 625 2.25 -15.69 13.29
N GLU A 626 1.76 -16.41 14.31
CA GLU A 626 2.49 -17.54 14.90
C GLU A 626 2.72 -18.65 13.85
N LEU A 627 1.68 -19.04 13.11
CA LEU A 627 1.80 -20.03 12.03
C LEU A 627 2.76 -19.56 10.92
N VAL A 628 2.57 -18.33 10.45
CA VAL A 628 3.40 -17.72 9.40
C VAL A 628 4.87 -17.69 9.81
N TYR A 629 5.16 -17.35 11.06
CA TYR A 629 6.52 -17.36 11.60
C TYR A 629 7.14 -18.76 11.63
N LEU A 630 6.39 -19.75 12.10
CA LEU A 630 6.87 -21.14 12.21
C LEU A 630 7.14 -21.77 10.84
N ARG A 631 6.32 -21.45 9.84
CA ARG A 631 6.48 -21.95 8.46
C ARG A 631 7.44 -21.13 7.61
N GLY A 632 7.66 -19.86 7.95
CA GLY A 632 8.37 -18.92 7.08
C GLY A 632 7.51 -18.45 5.90
N TYR A 633 6.18 -18.50 6.02
CA TYR A 633 5.29 -18.05 4.95
C TYR A 633 5.37 -16.53 4.74
N VAL A 634 4.99 -16.09 3.55
CA VAL A 634 4.99 -14.68 3.13
C VAL A 634 3.73 -14.32 2.36
N MET A 635 3.33 -13.05 2.39
CA MET A 635 2.24 -12.47 1.61
C MET A 635 2.79 -11.43 0.65
N LEU A 636 2.22 -11.36 -0.55
CA LEU A 636 2.57 -10.37 -1.56
C LEU A 636 1.93 -9.02 -1.22
N TYR A 637 2.71 -7.94 -1.30
CA TYR A 637 2.27 -6.57 -1.09
C TYR A 637 2.51 -5.69 -2.33
N PRO A 638 1.55 -4.82 -2.68
CA PRO A 638 1.78 -3.77 -3.67
C PRO A 638 2.74 -2.71 -3.12
N ASN A 639 3.40 -1.99 -4.02
CA ASN A 639 4.34 -0.93 -3.69
C ASN A 639 4.35 0.17 -4.75
N TYR A 640 3.20 0.75 -5.06
CA TYR A 640 3.06 1.85 -6.02
C TYR A 640 3.41 3.21 -5.40
N ALA A 641 3.70 4.18 -6.26
CA ALA A 641 4.17 5.51 -5.85
C ALA A 641 3.12 6.20 -4.99
N GLU A 642 3.55 7.10 -4.09
CA GLU A 642 2.66 7.86 -3.20
C GLU A 642 1.67 7.00 -2.39
N PHE A 643 2.03 5.75 -2.10
CA PHE A 643 1.16 4.76 -1.44
C PHE A 643 -0.15 4.47 -2.20
N ALA A 644 -0.19 4.66 -3.53
CA ALA A 644 -1.32 4.20 -4.32
C ALA A 644 -1.59 2.71 -4.06
N SER A 645 -2.84 2.38 -3.74
CA SER A 645 -3.20 1.10 -3.16
C SER A 645 -4.50 0.57 -3.75
N LEU A 646 -4.76 -0.72 -3.56
CA LEU A 646 -5.96 -1.38 -4.09
C LEU A 646 -7.06 -1.50 -3.02
N SER A 647 -6.72 -1.23 -1.77
CA SER A 647 -7.66 -0.99 -0.68
C SER A 647 -7.16 0.12 0.25
N THR A 648 -8.08 0.71 1.01
CA THR A 648 -7.80 1.70 2.04
C THR A 648 -8.66 1.40 3.28
N ASN A 649 -8.14 1.67 4.47
CA ASN A 649 -8.86 1.47 5.73
C ASN A 649 -9.27 2.83 6.31
N HIS A 650 -10.55 2.96 6.65
CA HIS A 650 -11.13 4.21 7.13
C HIS A 650 -11.07 4.39 8.65
N LEU A 651 -10.52 3.42 9.38
CA LEU A 651 -10.35 3.40 10.83
C LEU A 651 -11.67 3.70 11.57
N GLU A 652 -12.74 3.00 11.21
CA GLU A 652 -14.06 3.23 11.82
C GLU A 652 -14.08 2.80 13.29
N ALA A 653 -14.84 3.51 14.12
CA ALA A 653 -14.98 3.20 15.55
C ALA A 653 -15.54 1.78 15.77
N GLY A 654 -14.98 1.00 16.70
CA GLY A 654 -15.47 -0.34 17.07
C GLY A 654 -14.45 -1.12 17.90
N SER A 655 -14.35 -2.45 17.73
CA SER A 655 -13.59 -3.31 18.66
C SER A 655 -12.11 -2.91 18.86
N HIS A 656 -11.49 -2.31 17.84
CA HIS A 656 -10.08 -1.88 17.89
C HIS A 656 -9.89 -0.36 17.99
N VAL A 657 -10.95 0.43 17.81
CA VAL A 657 -10.91 1.90 17.78
C VAL A 657 -11.99 2.41 18.73
N LYS A 658 -11.57 2.89 19.91
CA LYS A 658 -12.49 3.52 20.87
C LYS A 658 -12.93 4.89 20.37
N ASP A 659 -14.08 5.35 20.84
CA ASP A 659 -14.55 6.71 20.61
C ASP A 659 -13.52 7.73 21.12
N MET A 660 -13.19 8.69 20.26
CA MET A 660 -12.24 9.76 20.53
C MET A 660 -12.75 11.06 19.90
N PRO A 661 -12.26 12.22 20.34
CA PRO A 661 -12.64 13.50 19.73
C PRO A 661 -12.40 13.48 18.21
N ALA A 662 -13.31 14.07 17.44
CA ALA A 662 -13.29 14.01 15.97
C ALA A 662 -11.95 14.44 15.34
N GLU A 663 -11.29 15.44 15.94
CA GLU A 663 -9.97 15.90 15.48
C GLU A 663 -8.87 14.85 15.70
N ALA A 664 -8.91 14.14 16.83
CA ALA A 664 -7.97 13.06 17.15
C ALA A 664 -8.22 11.85 16.24
N HIS A 665 -9.49 11.49 16.02
CA HIS A 665 -9.90 10.44 15.08
C HIS A 665 -9.41 10.75 13.66
N ALA A 666 -9.60 11.98 13.18
CA ALA A 666 -9.15 12.40 11.87
C ALA A 666 -7.62 12.29 11.70
N ARG A 667 -6.83 12.70 12.71
CA ARG A 667 -5.37 12.53 12.68
C ARG A 667 -4.96 11.07 12.62
N LYS A 668 -5.58 10.24 13.47
CA LYS A 668 -5.28 8.81 13.51
C LYS A 668 -5.66 8.13 12.20
N LYS A 669 -6.82 8.45 11.62
CA LYS A 669 -7.31 7.93 10.34
C LYS A 669 -6.31 8.15 9.21
N LYS A 670 -5.61 9.29 9.16
CA LYS A 670 -4.56 9.59 8.15
C LYS A 670 -3.39 8.60 8.15
N LEU A 671 -3.15 7.91 9.26
CA LEU A 671 -2.12 6.87 9.35
C LEU A 671 -2.54 5.59 8.61
N PHE A 672 -3.84 5.34 8.46
CA PHE A 672 -4.40 4.12 7.86
C PHE A 672 -4.83 4.35 6.42
N THR A 673 -5.38 5.53 6.12
CA THR A 673 -5.84 5.85 4.78
C THR A 673 -4.67 6.04 3.81
N VAL A 674 -4.77 5.35 2.68
CA VAL A 674 -3.91 5.45 1.52
C VAL A 674 -4.74 5.82 0.28
N PRO A 675 -4.17 6.49 -0.73
CA PRO A 675 -4.91 6.80 -1.95
C PRO A 675 -5.25 5.50 -2.70
N LEU A 676 -6.51 5.38 -3.12
CA LEU A 676 -6.94 4.27 -3.97
C LEU A 676 -6.54 4.53 -5.42
N MET A 677 -6.02 3.51 -6.09
CA MET A 677 -5.78 3.56 -7.53
C MET A 677 -7.13 3.76 -8.25
N SER A 678 -7.29 4.86 -8.97
CA SER A 678 -8.54 5.18 -9.67
C SER A 678 -8.53 4.66 -11.10
N LEU A 679 -9.72 4.52 -11.69
CA LEU A 679 -9.80 4.33 -13.14
C LEU A 679 -9.29 5.60 -13.84
N PRO A 680 -8.35 5.49 -14.79
CA PRO A 680 -7.99 6.62 -15.64
C PRO A 680 -9.20 7.06 -16.48
N PRO A 681 -9.28 8.32 -16.92
CA PRO A 681 -10.31 8.74 -17.85
C PRO A 681 -10.23 7.89 -19.12
N ALA A 682 -11.35 7.34 -19.58
CA ALA A 682 -11.39 6.59 -20.82
C ALA A 682 -11.03 7.51 -22.00
N SER A 683 -9.91 7.22 -22.67
CA SER A 683 -9.51 7.92 -23.89
C SER A 683 -10.15 7.29 -25.13
N SER A 684 -10.67 8.10 -26.04
CA SER A 684 -11.11 7.65 -27.36
C SER A 684 -9.96 7.18 -28.27
N THR A 685 -8.70 7.47 -27.90
CA THR A 685 -7.51 7.05 -28.64
C THR A 685 -7.00 5.65 -28.23
N GLY A 686 -7.59 5.02 -27.20
CA GLY A 686 -7.18 3.70 -26.72
C GLY A 686 -5.93 3.67 -25.82
N GLU A 687 -5.22 4.80 -25.66
CA GLU A 687 -4.01 4.92 -24.83
C GLU A 687 -4.32 5.08 -23.33
N THR A 688 -5.19 4.25 -22.78
CA THR A 688 -5.52 4.27 -21.37
C THR A 688 -4.51 3.41 -20.59
N ARG A 689 -3.89 3.98 -19.55
CA ARG A 689 -2.95 3.29 -18.65
C ARG A 689 -3.52 3.27 -17.23
N THR A 690 -3.71 2.09 -16.67
CA THR A 690 -4.33 1.95 -15.34
C THR A 690 -3.37 2.26 -14.19
N GLY A 691 -2.06 2.27 -14.46
CA GLY A 691 -1.03 2.37 -13.43
C GLY A 691 -0.64 1.02 -12.81
N LEU A 692 -1.40 -0.06 -13.05
CA LEU A 692 -1.08 -1.41 -12.55
C LEU A 692 0.25 -1.95 -13.08
N LEU A 693 0.67 -1.49 -14.26
CA LEU A 693 1.95 -1.86 -14.87
C LEU A 693 3.07 -0.84 -14.60
N GLU A 694 2.91 0.08 -13.64
CA GLU A 694 4.01 0.87 -13.08
C GLU A 694 4.90 0.02 -12.16
N LEU A 695 5.33 -1.11 -12.71
CA LEU A 695 6.16 -2.15 -12.11
C LEU A 695 7.48 -2.24 -12.90
N PRO A 696 8.52 -2.86 -12.33
CA PRO A 696 9.74 -3.16 -13.08
C PRO A 696 9.41 -3.93 -14.36
N ASP A 697 9.97 -3.49 -15.49
CA ASP A 697 9.71 -4.06 -16.82
C ASP A 697 8.23 -4.14 -17.24
N ALA A 698 7.34 -3.35 -16.62
CA ALA A 698 5.90 -3.34 -16.86
C ALA A 698 5.24 -4.73 -16.69
N ARG A 699 5.72 -5.52 -15.73
CA ARG A 699 5.18 -6.84 -15.35
C ARG A 699 5.44 -7.16 -13.89
N LEU A 700 4.79 -8.20 -13.37
CA LEU A 700 5.16 -8.74 -12.07
C LEU A 700 6.57 -9.37 -12.14
N PRO A 701 7.47 -9.10 -11.17
CA PRO A 701 8.80 -9.69 -11.12
C PRO A 701 8.78 -11.24 -11.09
N GLY A 702 9.94 -11.85 -11.33
CA GLY A 702 10.18 -13.25 -10.96
C GLY A 702 10.08 -13.43 -9.44
N TRP A 703 9.74 -14.64 -8.98
CA TRP A 703 9.66 -14.93 -7.55
C TRP A 703 10.96 -14.57 -6.81
N ASP A 704 12.10 -14.98 -7.36
CA ASP A 704 13.44 -14.74 -6.78
C ASP A 704 13.86 -13.25 -6.80
N ASP A 705 13.19 -12.40 -7.59
CA ASP A 705 13.47 -10.97 -7.69
C ASP A 705 12.68 -10.14 -6.65
N LEU A 706 11.73 -10.74 -5.95
CA LEU A 706 10.91 -10.05 -4.95
C LEU A 706 11.68 -9.86 -3.64
N PRO A 707 11.81 -8.61 -3.13
CA PRO A 707 12.37 -8.39 -1.80
C PRO A 707 11.49 -9.04 -0.73
N VAL A 708 12.12 -9.67 0.27
CA VAL A 708 11.41 -10.33 1.37
C VAL A 708 11.65 -9.57 2.68
N LEU A 709 10.56 -9.29 3.40
CA LEU A 709 10.55 -8.61 4.69
C LEU A 709 10.09 -9.54 5.81
N ASP A 710 10.81 -9.50 6.94
CA ASP A 710 10.37 -10.18 8.16
C ASP A 710 9.26 -9.42 8.90
N LEU A 711 8.78 -9.99 10.01
CA LEU A 711 7.73 -9.39 10.86
C LEU A 711 8.06 -7.99 11.40
N LEU A 712 9.33 -7.55 11.34
CA LEU A 712 9.77 -6.23 11.82
C LEU A 712 10.09 -5.25 10.68
N GLY A 713 9.83 -5.66 9.43
CA GLY A 713 10.06 -4.89 8.21
C GLY A 713 11.52 -4.85 7.77
N THR A 714 12.33 -5.82 8.18
CA THR A 714 13.75 -5.91 7.80
C THR A 714 13.90 -6.80 6.57
N ILE A 715 14.76 -6.41 5.63
CA ILE A 715 15.08 -7.26 4.47
C ILE A 715 15.81 -8.52 4.92
N VAL A 716 15.32 -9.66 4.47
CA VAL A 716 15.84 -11.00 4.73
C VAL A 716 15.65 -11.87 3.48
N ASP A 717 16.19 -13.09 3.48
CA ASP A 717 15.87 -14.13 2.49
C ASP A 717 14.89 -15.17 3.05
N GLU A 718 14.23 -15.92 2.17
CA GLU A 718 13.26 -16.97 2.55
C GLU A 718 13.90 -18.10 3.36
N GLU A 719 15.16 -18.46 3.06
CA GLU A 719 15.87 -19.51 3.79
C GLU A 719 16.03 -19.13 5.27
N THR A 720 16.33 -17.87 5.54
CA THR A 720 16.44 -17.30 6.89
C THR A 720 15.10 -17.34 7.60
N LEU A 721 13.99 -17.01 6.93
CA LEU A 721 12.65 -17.10 7.51
C LEU A 721 12.33 -18.55 7.90
N ALA A 722 12.53 -19.49 6.96
CA ALA A 722 12.27 -20.91 7.18
C ALA A 722 13.17 -21.47 8.30
N ARG A 723 14.45 -21.08 8.35
CA ARG A 723 15.39 -21.48 9.41
C ARG A 723 14.94 -20.97 10.78
N ARG A 724 14.57 -19.69 10.90
CA ARG A 724 14.05 -19.10 12.16
C ARG A 724 12.80 -19.84 12.65
N GLY A 725 11.90 -20.18 11.73
CA GLY A 725 10.70 -20.98 12.01
C GLY A 725 11.03 -22.37 12.55
N ARG A 726 11.94 -23.10 11.87
CA ARG A 726 12.41 -24.44 12.30
C ARG A 726 13.08 -24.40 13.67
N GLU A 727 14.02 -23.49 13.89
CA GLU A 727 14.71 -23.33 15.17
C GLU A 727 13.72 -23.03 16.30
N ARG A 728 12.72 -22.18 16.03
CA ARG A 728 11.69 -21.87 17.02
C ARG A 728 10.79 -23.06 17.31
N ARG A 729 10.37 -23.80 16.29
CA ARG A 729 9.64 -25.07 16.44
C ARG A 729 10.40 -26.02 17.35
N THR A 730 11.67 -26.31 17.04
CA THR A 730 12.52 -27.20 17.86
C THR A 730 12.60 -26.75 19.30
N LYS A 731 12.76 -25.43 19.53
CA LYS A 731 12.78 -24.89 20.90
C LYS A 731 11.44 -25.04 21.64
N LEU A 732 10.31 -24.94 20.93
CA LEU A 732 8.97 -25.02 21.54
C LEU A 732 8.51 -26.46 21.78
N THR A 733 8.82 -27.38 20.86
CA THR A 733 8.27 -28.75 20.86
C THR A 733 9.30 -29.83 21.18
N GLY A 734 10.60 -29.51 21.12
CA GLY A 734 11.69 -30.48 21.26
C GLY A 734 11.92 -31.37 20.03
N CYS A 735 11.29 -31.05 18.90
CA CYS A 735 11.43 -31.82 17.67
C CYS A 735 12.42 -31.21 16.68
N ASP A 736 13.36 -32.03 16.25
CA ASP A 736 14.49 -31.60 15.40
C ASP A 736 14.28 -31.96 13.92
N GLY A 737 13.33 -32.86 13.63
CA GLY A 737 13.03 -33.31 12.27
C GLY A 737 12.38 -32.21 11.43
N VAL A 738 12.76 -32.11 10.15
CA VAL A 738 12.12 -31.22 9.18
C VAL A 738 10.75 -31.78 8.82
N PRO A 739 9.65 -31.00 8.93
CA PRO A 739 8.34 -31.46 8.49
C PRO A 739 8.37 -31.85 7.01
N THR A 740 7.86 -33.05 6.72
CA THR A 740 7.85 -33.66 5.39
C THR A 740 6.54 -33.43 4.64
N HIS A 741 5.43 -33.24 5.36
CA HIS A 741 4.12 -32.94 4.79
C HIS A 741 3.86 -31.44 4.80
N ALA A 742 3.51 -30.91 3.62
CA ALA A 742 3.06 -29.54 3.48
C ALA A 742 1.74 -29.34 4.23
N ASN A 743 1.61 -28.20 4.90
CA ASN A 743 0.38 -27.78 5.58
C ASN A 743 -0.14 -28.72 6.71
N ASP A 744 0.68 -29.66 7.18
CA ASP A 744 0.34 -30.58 8.27
C ASP A 744 0.67 -29.97 9.64
N VAL A 745 -0.36 -29.62 10.41
CA VAL A 745 -0.24 -29.02 11.74
C VAL A 745 0.22 -30.03 12.80
N PRO A 746 -0.34 -31.26 12.88
CA PRO A 746 0.19 -32.29 13.76
C PRO A 746 1.70 -32.51 13.65
N GLU A 747 2.22 -32.61 12.42
CA GLU A 747 3.66 -32.74 12.18
C GLU A 747 4.42 -31.45 12.52
N LEU A 748 3.86 -30.27 12.20
CA LEU A 748 4.45 -28.97 12.56
C LEU A 748 4.60 -28.83 14.08
N LEU A 749 3.62 -29.30 14.86
CA LEU A 749 3.58 -29.13 16.31
C LEU A 749 4.06 -30.35 17.10
N CYS A 750 4.38 -31.46 16.43
CA CYS A 750 4.70 -32.74 17.05
C CYS A 750 3.61 -33.26 17.99
N THR A 751 2.38 -33.14 17.55
CA THR A 751 1.21 -33.68 18.25
C THR A 751 0.70 -34.89 17.49
N ASN A 752 0.34 -35.96 18.22
CA ASN A 752 -0.16 -37.21 17.65
C ASN A 752 -1.59 -37.08 17.11
#